data_AF-A0A2N6G0N8-F1
#
_entry.id   AF-A0A2N6G0N8-F1
#
_cell.length_a   1.000
_cell.length_b   1.000
_cell.length_c   1.000
_cell.angle_alpha   90.00
_cell.angle_beta   90.00
_cell.angle_gamma   90.00
#
_symmetry.space_group_name_H-M   'P 1'
#
loop_
_entity.id
_entity.type
_entity.pdbx_description
1 polymer ?
#
loop_
_entity_poly.entity_id
_entity_poly.type
_entity_poly.pdbx_seq_one_letter_code
_entity_poly.pdbx_strand_id
1 'polypeptide(L)'
;MKRLFSLILTLFFTLHLFASHVELTQKEKKWLAKHPVITLGTETTWAPFVINNGNSINGFDVDILSLVNKNTGANFQLKVGTWKDMVQKAINKEIDGLSTSAVHEERAKFFNFSNSYTSTKKYFITLNNNPKNINSIDDLLGKKIGYLENNLFDKKLISQYKESILVPLKTLDEILHNLITGKIDATIGNHEIFYLAQKERLPYLKIVDKVQNSTLNLVFSIRKDYPEAISILNKGLAFIPEDTKSYISKKWFATPQNIPDENHLNLTKEEREYLKNKKVLHVANLKTFPPFNFNENDIPKGYSIDYMKLVGKYLNIEINFITNKSWNEFLIMLKDKNIDLIPHVAITNERKKYLDFTNFNHIEFSTGVAVDKNSNFKSMNDLKDKIIAVTKKSFVETYLKDNFPEQKLLFSSSTANAVEDVSMGQADAAIGSLPALQYYIQKDWLSNVKTITLNDLGLEKKTALPMAVSKDNLLLKSILEKVNDVIPHNEKVKLKHKWMNLSDLNYSLNNEEIKYLKKKKIIKMCVLPDWLPFEQIDNNGNHNGIGADLINIISTYIDTPIKLVQTKEWSQSLQNIRDRKCDILPVAMDLASRRDSMNFTNPYLAEPFVIATKLDKLFIKDSKELSNKKVGIVKSYAFKDVLKQRNPLIEIVDVKNAKEGLERVSSGELFGYIDIMPAIGYGIQKYSMFDLKIAGKLEFDIKLSIASRNDEPLLNNIMQKALDEISEEQKRTIINKWIEIKVAQEVNYTLLWQTSLVFAIIVLIILYKNRTVHLLNKDLTKAKNEIEEQQHMVNKYVLILTTDTNGIITKANEPYCKTVGYTKEELLGKKHTHMRHPDLDDDFFVNLWETISKDKIWSGEIKNLRKDGETIWLNMYIEPIIKENKKIGYRAISEDITDKKRIEELSITDKLTGLYNRMKLDETMLIKVEEFKRYKTQFSIILLDIDDFKKVNDTYGHDVGDYVLKEIAKALKINLRITDIIARWGGEEFLIICENTSLNDAKIVAENIRKLVEDIKFEIVGRETISLGVVEFNNTDTINTIFKRADEALYEAKKTGKNKVIAIK
;
A
#
# COMPACT_ATOMS: atom_id res chain seq x y z
N MET A 1 -37.64 83.16 -5.39
CA MET A 1 -36.74 82.01 -5.14
C MET A 1 -37.13 80.68 -5.81
N LYS A 2 -38.33 80.52 -6.43
CA LYS A 2 -38.69 79.28 -7.17
C LYS A 2 -38.49 79.31 -8.70
N ARG A 3 -38.18 80.47 -9.30
CA ARG A 3 -37.85 80.59 -10.74
C ARG A 3 -36.36 80.51 -11.08
N LEU A 4 -35.46 80.64 -10.08
CA LEU A 4 -34.01 80.48 -10.29
C LEU A 4 -33.58 79.00 -10.25
N PHE A 5 -34.32 78.16 -9.51
CA PHE A 5 -34.03 76.72 -9.40
C PHE A 5 -34.48 75.92 -10.63
N SER A 6 -35.48 76.43 -11.38
CA SER A 6 -35.94 75.79 -12.62
C SER A 6 -35.03 76.08 -13.82
N LEU A 7 -34.27 77.19 -13.80
CA LEU A 7 -33.35 77.54 -14.89
C LEU A 7 -32.00 76.80 -14.76
N ILE A 8 -31.58 76.46 -13.54
CA ILE A 8 -30.35 75.70 -13.27
C ILE A 8 -30.54 74.21 -13.56
N LEU A 9 -31.77 73.69 -13.46
CA LEU A 9 -32.07 72.28 -13.77
C LEU A 9 -32.14 71.98 -15.29
N THR A 10 -32.37 73.00 -16.12
CA THR A 10 -32.34 72.87 -17.59
C THR A 10 -30.95 73.08 -18.21
N LEU A 11 -29.95 73.55 -17.45
CA LEU A 11 -28.56 73.65 -17.92
C LEU A 11 -27.68 72.44 -17.56
N PHE A 12 -28.18 71.50 -16.75
CA PHE A 12 -27.45 70.29 -16.35
C PHE A 12 -27.86 69.01 -17.11
N PHE A 13 -28.68 69.14 -18.15
CA PHE A 13 -29.10 68.04 -19.02
C PHE A 13 -28.61 68.19 -20.47
N THR A 14 -27.39 68.68 -20.67
CA THR A 14 -26.64 68.51 -21.92
C THR A 14 -25.16 68.26 -21.63
N LEU A 15 -24.87 67.20 -20.87
CA LEU A 15 -23.66 66.41 -21.09
C LEU A 15 -24.13 65.02 -21.46
N HIS A 16 -24.54 64.88 -22.73
CA HIS A 16 -24.35 63.60 -23.39
C HIS A 16 -22.87 63.25 -23.17
N LEU A 17 -22.61 62.15 -22.48
CA LEU A 17 -21.40 61.37 -22.72
C LEU A 17 -21.42 61.04 -24.22
N PHE A 18 -20.85 61.93 -25.02
CA PHE A 18 -20.36 61.55 -26.34
C PHE A 18 -19.31 60.49 -26.04
N ALA A 19 -19.67 59.22 -26.23
CA ALA A 19 -18.69 58.21 -26.54
C ALA A 19 -17.83 58.84 -27.65
N SER A 20 -16.56 59.08 -27.35
CA SER A 20 -15.65 59.67 -28.30
C SER A 20 -15.58 58.71 -29.49
N HIS A 21 -16.18 59.10 -30.61
CA HIS A 21 -16.07 58.37 -31.87
C HIS A 21 -14.85 58.91 -32.60
N VAL A 22 -14.19 58.07 -33.38
CA VAL A 22 -13.05 58.49 -34.21
C VAL A 22 -13.53 59.57 -35.19
N GLU A 23 -12.78 60.67 -35.25
CA GLU A 23 -13.11 61.76 -36.16
C GLU A 23 -12.74 61.39 -37.61
N LEU A 24 -13.75 60.98 -38.39
CA LEU A 24 -13.62 60.68 -39.81
C LEU A 24 -13.84 61.93 -40.67
N THR A 25 -13.04 62.08 -41.72
CA THR A 25 -13.20 63.15 -42.71
C THR A 25 -14.52 62.98 -43.48
N GLN A 26 -15.04 64.06 -44.07
CA GLN A 26 -16.23 63.97 -44.93
C GLN A 26 -16.03 63.02 -46.13
N LYS A 27 -14.78 62.91 -46.63
CA LYS A 27 -14.40 61.96 -47.67
C LYS A 27 -14.56 60.51 -47.19
N GLU A 28 -14.04 60.19 -46.01
CA GLU A 28 -14.12 58.87 -45.39
C GLU A 28 -15.57 58.46 -45.07
N LYS A 29 -16.37 59.38 -44.53
CA LYS A 29 -17.80 59.12 -44.24
C LYS A 29 -18.61 58.80 -45.51
N LYS A 30 -18.43 59.59 -46.58
CA LYS A 30 -19.04 59.30 -47.89
C LYS A 30 -18.54 57.99 -48.49
N TRP A 31 -17.27 57.66 -48.27
CA TRP A 31 -16.69 56.42 -48.76
C TRP A 31 -17.28 55.20 -48.04
N LEU A 32 -17.42 55.24 -46.71
CA LEU A 32 -18.06 54.17 -45.93
C LEU A 32 -19.52 53.94 -46.33
N ALA A 33 -20.28 55.00 -46.59
CA ALA A 33 -21.66 54.89 -47.06
C ALA A 33 -21.78 54.15 -48.42
N LYS A 34 -20.73 54.21 -49.26
CA LYS A 34 -20.64 53.48 -50.54
C LYS A 34 -20.07 52.06 -50.40
N HIS A 35 -19.42 51.74 -49.30
CA HIS A 35 -18.75 50.46 -49.05
C HIS A 35 -19.23 49.88 -47.71
N PRO A 36 -20.48 49.36 -47.67
CA PRO A 36 -21.13 48.93 -46.43
C PRO A 36 -20.51 47.66 -45.82
N VAL A 37 -19.67 46.94 -46.57
CA VAL A 37 -18.92 45.75 -46.12
C VAL A 37 -17.54 45.80 -46.74
N ILE A 38 -16.50 45.55 -45.94
CA ILE A 38 -15.10 45.47 -46.40
C ILE A 38 -14.55 44.13 -45.96
N THR A 39 -14.25 43.24 -46.90
CA THR A 39 -13.91 41.84 -46.60
C THR A 39 -12.41 41.62 -46.60
N LEU A 40 -11.86 41.13 -45.50
CA LEU A 40 -10.43 40.79 -45.35
C LEU A 40 -10.26 39.27 -45.28
N GLY A 41 -9.40 38.72 -46.13
CA GLY A 41 -9.06 37.30 -46.15
C GLY A 41 -8.07 36.93 -45.04
N THR A 42 -8.20 35.74 -44.47
CA THR A 42 -7.28 35.24 -43.45
C THR A 42 -7.14 33.71 -43.48
N GLU A 43 -6.09 33.19 -42.86
CA GLU A 43 -5.80 31.75 -42.83
C GLU A 43 -6.62 31.02 -41.77
N THR A 44 -7.21 29.87 -42.17
CA THR A 44 -8.07 29.03 -41.32
C THR A 44 -7.37 28.48 -40.05
N THR A 45 -6.05 28.31 -40.09
CA THR A 45 -5.29 27.60 -39.05
C THR A 45 -4.52 28.52 -38.11
N TRP A 46 -4.71 29.84 -38.19
CA TRP A 46 -3.86 30.81 -37.48
C TRP A 46 -4.37 31.18 -36.09
N ALA A 47 -4.62 30.17 -35.25
CA ALA A 47 -5.07 30.41 -33.87
C ALA A 47 -3.90 30.87 -32.98
N PRO A 48 -4.11 31.83 -32.04
CA PRO A 48 -5.37 32.44 -31.64
C PRO A 48 -5.70 33.77 -32.35
N PHE A 49 -4.99 34.15 -33.43
CA PHE A 49 -5.37 35.33 -34.22
C PHE A 49 -6.73 35.17 -34.86
N VAL A 50 -6.94 34.02 -35.47
CA VAL A 50 -8.20 33.62 -36.09
C VAL A 50 -8.49 32.16 -35.74
N ILE A 51 -9.66 31.95 -35.15
CA ILE A 51 -10.19 30.67 -34.74
C ILE A 51 -11.51 30.46 -35.49
N ASN A 52 -11.47 29.54 -36.45
CA ASN A 52 -12.64 29.16 -37.21
C ASN A 52 -13.37 28.00 -36.51
N ASN A 53 -14.57 28.27 -35.98
CA ASN A 53 -15.44 27.25 -35.38
C ASN A 53 -16.53 26.76 -36.36
N GLY A 54 -16.30 26.90 -37.67
CA GLY A 54 -17.25 26.55 -38.73
C GLY A 54 -18.26 27.67 -39.02
N ASN A 55 -19.13 28.00 -38.05
CA ASN A 55 -20.20 28.99 -38.22
C ASN A 55 -19.88 30.38 -37.66
N SER A 56 -18.76 30.53 -36.94
CA SER A 56 -18.33 31.79 -36.35
C SER A 56 -16.82 31.89 -36.36
N ILE A 57 -16.31 33.08 -36.66
CA ILE A 57 -14.89 33.41 -36.57
C ILE A 57 -14.68 34.21 -35.29
N ASN A 58 -13.78 33.74 -34.43
CA ASN A 58 -13.33 34.46 -33.22
C ASN A 58 -11.80 34.60 -33.26
N GLY A 59 -11.22 35.37 -32.37
CA GLY A 59 -9.76 35.48 -32.24
C GLY A 59 -9.30 36.92 -32.04
N PHE A 60 -7.98 37.10 -31.91
CA PHE A 60 -7.38 38.41 -31.71
C PHE A 60 -7.73 39.41 -32.82
N ASP A 61 -7.67 38.99 -34.09
CA ASP A 61 -7.99 39.87 -35.22
C ASP A 61 -9.47 40.28 -35.22
N VAL A 62 -10.36 39.39 -34.78
CA VAL A 62 -11.80 39.66 -34.67
C VAL A 62 -12.07 40.70 -33.59
N ASP A 63 -11.46 40.56 -32.42
CA ASP A 63 -11.63 41.51 -31.32
C ASP A 63 -11.08 42.90 -31.70
N ILE A 64 -9.92 42.96 -32.36
CA ILE A 64 -9.32 44.20 -32.85
C ILE A 64 -10.22 44.86 -33.90
N LEU A 65 -10.68 44.11 -34.91
CA LEU A 65 -11.57 44.65 -35.95
C LEU A 65 -12.94 45.05 -35.38
N SER A 66 -13.46 44.35 -34.37
CA SER A 66 -14.70 44.73 -33.69
C SER A 66 -14.59 46.11 -33.05
N LEU A 67 -13.45 46.40 -32.40
CA LEU A 67 -13.18 47.72 -31.84
C LEU A 67 -12.97 48.78 -32.93
N VAL A 68 -12.24 48.46 -34.00
CA VAL A 68 -12.09 49.37 -35.15
C VAL A 68 -13.46 49.72 -35.75
N ASN A 69 -14.31 48.72 -35.97
CA ASN A 69 -15.67 48.90 -36.50
C ASN A 69 -16.52 49.75 -35.55
N LYS A 70 -16.51 49.43 -34.24
CA LYS A 70 -17.24 50.19 -33.22
C LYS A 70 -16.81 51.66 -33.17
N ASN A 71 -15.51 51.92 -33.25
CA ASN A 71 -14.95 53.26 -33.08
C ASN A 71 -15.08 54.14 -34.34
N THR A 72 -15.14 53.52 -35.52
CA THR A 72 -15.16 54.22 -36.81
C THR A 72 -16.52 54.18 -37.54
N GLY A 73 -17.41 53.26 -37.16
CA GLY A 73 -18.64 52.98 -37.91
C GLY A 73 -18.41 52.19 -39.21
N ALA A 74 -17.19 51.69 -39.44
CA ALA A 74 -16.89 50.79 -40.56
C ALA A 74 -17.40 49.36 -40.29
N ASN A 75 -17.38 48.52 -41.34
CA ASN A 75 -17.80 47.12 -41.27
C ASN A 75 -16.75 46.23 -41.95
N PHE A 76 -15.57 46.15 -41.35
CA PHE A 76 -14.54 45.19 -41.71
C PHE A 76 -14.95 43.79 -41.24
N GLN A 77 -14.95 42.82 -42.16
CA GLN A 77 -15.33 41.43 -41.90
C GLN A 77 -14.20 40.49 -42.31
N LEU A 78 -14.06 39.37 -41.61
CA LEU A 78 -13.07 38.35 -41.95
C LEU A 78 -13.69 37.24 -42.80
N LYS A 79 -12.95 36.78 -43.81
CA LYS A 79 -13.25 35.58 -44.60
C LYS A 79 -12.09 34.61 -44.46
N VAL A 80 -12.38 33.41 -43.97
CA VAL A 80 -11.39 32.35 -43.74
C VAL A 80 -11.21 31.48 -44.99
N GLY A 81 -9.97 31.08 -45.26
CA GLY A 81 -9.62 30.13 -46.30
C GLY A 81 -8.18 29.65 -46.14
N THR A 82 -7.60 29.05 -47.19
CA THR A 82 -6.14 28.82 -47.22
C THR A 82 -5.44 30.14 -47.53
N TRP A 83 -4.26 30.40 -46.95
CA TRP A 83 -3.57 31.68 -47.17
C TRP A 83 -3.32 31.97 -48.65
N LYS A 84 -2.91 30.95 -49.41
CA LYS A 84 -2.69 31.06 -50.86
C LYS A 84 -3.96 31.49 -51.62
N ASP A 85 -5.11 30.91 -51.29
CA ASP A 85 -6.39 31.26 -51.91
C ASP A 85 -6.84 32.67 -51.53
N MET A 86 -6.73 33.04 -50.24
CA MET A 86 -7.11 34.38 -49.77
C MET A 86 -6.24 35.47 -50.40
N VAL A 87 -4.93 35.25 -50.51
CA VAL A 87 -4.02 36.18 -51.20
C VAL A 87 -4.43 36.33 -52.66
N GLN A 88 -4.71 35.23 -53.37
CA GLN A 88 -5.11 35.29 -54.78
C GLN A 88 -6.45 36.03 -54.96
N LYS A 89 -7.44 35.75 -54.12
CA LYS A 89 -8.73 36.45 -54.13
C LYS A 89 -8.59 37.95 -53.85
N ALA A 90 -7.69 38.32 -52.94
CA ALA A 90 -7.41 39.72 -52.64
C ALA A 90 -6.70 40.43 -53.82
N ILE A 91 -5.77 39.75 -54.50
CA ILE A 91 -5.11 40.26 -55.73
C ILE A 91 -6.14 40.43 -56.86
N ASN A 92 -7.04 39.46 -57.02
CA ASN A 92 -8.12 39.47 -58.00
C ASN A 92 -9.27 40.41 -57.62
N LYS A 93 -9.20 41.09 -56.46
CA LYS A 93 -10.21 42.02 -55.95
C LYS A 93 -11.58 41.38 -55.66
N GLU A 94 -11.62 40.07 -55.44
CA GLU A 94 -12.80 39.33 -54.96
C GLU A 94 -13.05 39.54 -53.46
N ILE A 95 -12.01 39.95 -52.75
CA ILE A 95 -12.04 40.46 -51.37
C ILE A 95 -11.16 41.72 -51.30
N ASP A 96 -11.37 42.55 -50.29
CA ASP A 96 -10.84 43.91 -50.23
C ASP A 96 -9.44 44.00 -49.59
N GLY A 97 -9.01 42.92 -48.93
CA GLY A 97 -7.75 42.91 -48.21
C GLY A 97 -7.44 41.60 -47.50
N LEU A 98 -6.46 41.65 -46.60
CA LEU A 98 -6.00 40.51 -45.79
C LEU A 98 -5.81 40.93 -44.33
N SER A 99 -6.13 40.05 -43.39
CA SER A 99 -5.75 40.17 -41.98
C SER A 99 -4.50 39.36 -41.67
N THR A 100 -3.89 39.62 -40.50
CA THR A 100 -2.69 38.91 -40.04
C THR A 100 -1.54 38.95 -41.08
N SER A 101 -1.48 39.97 -41.92
CA SER A 101 -0.48 40.04 -42.99
C SER A 101 0.85 40.58 -42.46
N ALA A 102 1.95 40.07 -43.00
CA ALA A 102 3.25 40.71 -42.86
C ALA A 102 3.54 41.65 -44.04
N VAL A 103 4.26 42.74 -43.80
CA VAL A 103 4.77 43.60 -44.88
C VAL A 103 5.80 42.81 -45.68
N HIS A 104 5.59 42.68 -46.99
CA HIS A 104 6.48 41.97 -47.90
C HIS A 104 6.50 42.67 -49.26
N GLU A 105 7.68 42.78 -49.88
CA GLU A 105 7.89 43.55 -51.11
C GLU A 105 6.95 43.13 -52.25
N GLU A 106 6.82 41.82 -52.49
CA GLU A 106 5.89 41.29 -53.48
C GLU A 106 4.41 41.67 -53.23
N ARG A 107 3.97 41.71 -51.97
CA ARG A 107 2.59 42.12 -51.63
C ARG A 107 2.41 43.63 -51.68
N ALA A 108 3.47 44.41 -51.43
CA ALA A 108 3.44 45.87 -51.54
C ALA A 108 3.18 46.36 -52.97
N LYS A 109 3.34 45.51 -54.00
CA LYS A 109 2.93 45.80 -55.37
C LYS A 109 1.41 45.96 -55.47
N PHE A 110 0.64 45.17 -54.73
CA PHE A 110 -0.83 45.05 -54.85
C PHE A 110 -1.62 45.71 -53.70
N PHE A 111 -1.03 45.82 -52.51
CA PHE A 111 -1.73 46.28 -51.30
C PHE A 111 -1.06 47.50 -50.64
N ASN A 112 -1.87 48.28 -49.95
CA ASN A 112 -1.47 49.23 -48.91
C ASN A 112 -1.58 48.55 -47.54
N PHE A 113 -0.74 48.95 -46.59
CA PHE A 113 -0.67 48.34 -45.26
C PHE A 113 -1.08 49.31 -44.16
N SER A 114 -1.73 48.78 -43.13
CA SER A 114 -2.03 49.53 -41.91
C SER A 114 -0.79 49.71 -41.04
N ASN A 115 -0.93 50.52 -39.99
CA ASN A 115 -0.04 50.48 -38.84
C ASN A 115 -0.07 49.08 -38.22
N SER A 116 1.06 48.65 -37.66
CA SER A 116 1.17 47.38 -36.95
C SER A 116 0.23 47.40 -35.76
N TYR A 117 -0.65 46.40 -35.66
CA TYR A 117 -1.59 46.28 -34.55
C TYR A 117 -1.11 45.27 -33.50
N THR A 118 -0.14 44.43 -33.86
CA THR A 118 0.58 43.54 -32.96
C THR A 118 1.89 43.07 -33.61
N SER A 119 2.75 42.40 -32.85
CA SER A 119 3.93 41.72 -33.36
C SER A 119 4.06 40.32 -32.74
N THR A 120 4.59 39.37 -33.50
CA THR A 120 4.90 38.04 -32.99
C THR A 120 6.38 37.74 -33.16
N LYS A 121 6.95 36.96 -32.24
CA LYS A 121 8.32 36.44 -32.31
C LYS A 121 8.28 34.91 -32.35
N LYS A 122 9.31 34.28 -32.91
CA LYS A 122 9.49 32.82 -32.85
C LYS A 122 10.44 32.49 -31.69
N TYR A 123 10.20 31.33 -31.09
CA TYR A 123 10.90 30.79 -29.95
C TYR A 123 11.31 29.35 -30.26
N PHE A 124 12.39 28.92 -29.63
CA PHE A 124 12.67 27.50 -29.46
C PHE A 124 11.85 26.97 -28.29
N ILE A 125 11.08 25.92 -28.54
CA ILE A 125 10.13 25.34 -27.59
C ILE A 125 10.49 23.87 -27.39
N THR A 126 10.49 23.43 -26.14
CA THR A 126 10.73 22.02 -25.79
C THR A 126 9.90 21.61 -24.57
N LEU A 127 9.99 20.35 -24.14
CA LEU A 127 9.33 19.86 -22.94
C LEU A 127 10.06 20.32 -21.66
N ASN A 128 9.33 20.63 -20.59
CA ASN A 128 9.87 20.98 -19.26
C ASN A 128 10.87 19.93 -18.76
N ASN A 129 10.52 18.65 -18.93
CA ASN A 129 11.32 17.50 -18.52
C ASN A 129 12.03 16.84 -19.70
N ASN A 130 12.47 17.62 -20.69
CA ASN A 130 13.17 17.05 -21.83
C ASN A 130 14.39 16.22 -21.35
N PRO A 131 14.48 14.92 -21.68
CA PRO A 131 15.54 14.03 -21.18
C PRO A 131 16.95 14.44 -21.64
N LYS A 132 17.06 15.34 -22.62
CA LYS A 132 18.32 15.89 -23.14
C LYS A 132 18.71 17.24 -22.51
N ASN A 133 17.99 17.70 -21.48
CA ASN A 133 18.33 18.89 -20.68
C ASN A 133 18.56 20.19 -21.48
N ILE A 134 17.76 20.43 -22.52
CA ILE A 134 17.87 21.63 -23.37
C ILE A 134 17.40 22.87 -22.60
N ASN A 135 18.29 23.80 -22.29
CA ASN A 135 18.01 25.03 -21.54
C ASN A 135 18.53 26.30 -22.24
N SER A 136 19.45 26.20 -23.19
CA SER A 136 19.93 27.31 -24.03
C SER A 136 19.96 26.95 -25.51
N ILE A 137 20.26 27.93 -26.37
CA ILE A 137 20.49 27.70 -27.80
C ILE A 137 21.67 26.77 -28.05
N ASP A 138 22.73 26.85 -27.24
CA ASP A 138 23.94 26.03 -27.40
C ASP A 138 23.63 24.52 -27.21
N ASP A 139 22.61 24.20 -26.40
CA ASP A 139 22.18 22.81 -26.18
C ASP A 139 21.48 22.19 -27.40
N LEU A 140 21.17 22.97 -28.43
CA LEU A 140 20.50 22.52 -29.66
C LEU A 140 21.47 21.86 -30.67
N LEU A 141 22.78 21.95 -30.43
CA LEU A 141 23.79 21.32 -31.29
C LEU A 141 23.58 19.80 -31.37
N GLY A 142 23.50 19.26 -32.60
CA GLY A 142 23.23 17.85 -32.87
C GLY A 142 21.82 17.36 -32.48
N LYS A 143 20.92 18.24 -32.01
CA LYS A 143 19.55 17.90 -31.63
C LYS A 143 18.59 17.96 -32.81
N LYS A 144 17.49 17.23 -32.73
CA LYS A 144 16.42 17.23 -33.73
C LYS A 144 15.50 18.43 -33.54
N ILE A 145 15.48 19.37 -34.48
CA ILE A 145 14.59 20.53 -34.43
C ILE A 145 13.48 20.37 -35.47
N GLY A 146 12.23 20.23 -34.99
CA GLY A 146 11.06 20.16 -35.84
C GLY A 146 10.61 21.55 -36.31
N TYR A 147 10.23 21.67 -37.58
CA TYR A 147 9.66 22.89 -38.16
C TYR A 147 8.55 22.58 -39.17
N LEU A 148 7.65 23.53 -39.42
CA LEU A 148 6.56 23.36 -40.36
C LEU A 148 7.08 23.51 -41.80
N GLU A 149 7.02 22.45 -42.59
CA GLU A 149 7.65 22.35 -43.93
C GLU A 149 7.16 23.45 -44.89
N ASN A 150 5.87 23.75 -44.85
CA ASN A 150 5.23 24.73 -45.74
C ASN A 150 5.37 26.17 -45.26
N ASN A 151 5.98 26.42 -44.10
CA ASN A 151 6.22 27.76 -43.58
C ASN A 151 7.61 28.27 -44.02
N LEU A 152 7.64 29.08 -45.08
CA LEU A 152 8.87 29.64 -45.65
C LEU A 152 9.66 30.50 -44.64
N PHE A 153 8.99 31.13 -43.67
CA PHE A 153 9.64 31.92 -42.63
C PHE A 153 10.37 31.02 -41.64
N ASP A 154 9.72 29.95 -41.17
CA ASP A 154 10.34 28.95 -40.29
C ASP A 154 11.53 28.27 -40.97
N LYS A 155 11.38 27.91 -42.26
CA LYS A 155 12.46 27.32 -43.08
C LYS A 155 13.67 28.25 -43.19
N LYS A 156 13.45 29.55 -43.40
CA LYS A 156 14.52 30.55 -43.45
C LYS A 156 15.20 30.70 -42.09
N LEU A 157 14.43 30.86 -41.01
CA LEU A 157 14.96 31.03 -39.66
C LEU A 157 15.76 29.81 -39.20
N ILE A 158 15.29 28.59 -39.49
CA ILE A 158 15.96 27.39 -39.02
C ILE A 158 17.22 27.04 -39.83
N SER A 159 17.34 27.54 -41.06
CA SER A 159 18.50 27.29 -41.93
C SER A 159 19.84 27.83 -41.39
N GLN A 160 19.79 28.74 -40.40
CA GLN A 160 20.98 29.25 -39.72
C GLN A 160 21.55 28.28 -38.68
N TYR A 161 20.80 27.24 -38.29
CA TYR A 161 21.22 26.23 -37.30
C TYR A 161 21.67 24.93 -37.99
N LYS A 162 22.70 25.03 -38.83
CA LYS A 162 23.20 23.92 -39.69
C LYS A 162 23.78 22.73 -38.91
N GLU A 163 24.15 22.95 -37.66
CA GLU A 163 24.73 21.93 -36.78
C GLU A 163 23.66 21.10 -36.03
N SER A 164 22.38 21.43 -36.20
CA SER A 164 21.25 20.67 -35.66
C SER A 164 20.57 19.83 -36.76
N ILE A 165 19.90 18.74 -36.39
CA ILE A 165 19.18 17.87 -37.32
C ILE A 165 17.80 18.48 -37.58
N LEU A 166 17.57 19.01 -38.77
CA LEU A 166 16.30 19.67 -39.12
C LEU A 166 15.26 18.65 -39.58
N VAL A 167 14.10 18.62 -38.93
CA VAL A 167 13.01 17.67 -39.21
C VAL A 167 11.80 18.42 -39.78
N PRO A 168 11.51 18.32 -41.09
CA PRO A 168 10.33 18.93 -41.69
C PRO A 168 9.06 18.16 -41.30
N LEU A 169 8.03 18.88 -40.85
CA LEU A 169 6.74 18.32 -40.43
C LEU A 169 5.59 19.04 -41.14
N LYS A 170 4.48 18.35 -41.40
CA LYS A 170 3.39 18.83 -42.28
C LYS A 170 2.34 19.66 -41.56
N THR A 171 2.11 19.39 -40.28
CA THR A 171 1.08 20.08 -39.46
C THR A 171 1.59 20.45 -38.07
N LEU A 172 0.93 21.42 -37.42
CA LEU A 172 1.23 21.79 -36.03
C LEU A 172 0.94 20.64 -35.04
N ASP A 173 -0.11 19.84 -35.30
CA ASP A 173 -0.41 18.64 -34.50
C ASP A 173 0.73 17.61 -34.58
N GLU A 174 1.32 17.44 -35.76
CA GLU A 174 2.45 16.54 -35.97
C GLU A 174 3.70 17.03 -35.22
N ILE A 175 3.95 18.34 -35.22
CA ILE A 175 5.01 18.97 -34.41
C ILE A 175 4.82 18.64 -32.93
N LEU A 176 3.62 18.88 -32.41
CA LEU A 176 3.30 18.68 -31.01
C LEU A 176 3.40 17.19 -30.61
N HIS A 177 2.85 16.28 -31.41
CA HIS A 177 2.94 14.85 -31.20
C HIS A 177 4.39 14.34 -31.24
N ASN A 178 5.19 14.79 -32.21
CA ASN A 178 6.59 14.38 -32.32
C ASN A 178 7.46 14.96 -31.20
N LEU A 179 7.12 16.13 -30.67
CA LEU A 179 7.81 16.72 -29.51
C LEU A 179 7.52 15.92 -28.23
N ILE A 180 6.27 15.51 -28.02
CA ILE A 180 5.83 14.69 -26.88
C ILE A 180 6.44 13.29 -26.93
N THR A 181 6.42 12.67 -28.11
CA THR A 181 6.94 11.31 -28.29
C THR A 181 8.47 11.25 -28.36
N GLY A 182 9.16 12.39 -28.26
CA GLY A 182 10.63 12.48 -28.30
C GLY A 182 11.23 12.20 -29.67
N LYS A 183 10.42 12.22 -30.74
CA LYS A 183 10.89 12.09 -32.13
C LYS A 183 11.64 13.34 -32.60
N ILE A 184 11.28 14.51 -32.04
CA ILE A 184 12.05 15.76 -32.12
C ILE A 184 12.38 16.24 -30.71
N ASP A 185 13.49 16.95 -30.57
CA ASP A 185 14.02 17.41 -29.28
C ASP A 185 13.56 18.83 -28.95
N ALA A 186 13.38 19.67 -29.97
CA ALA A 186 12.84 21.01 -29.85
C ALA A 186 12.05 21.35 -31.12
N THR A 187 11.27 22.42 -31.08
CA THR A 187 10.61 22.98 -32.26
C THR A 187 10.74 24.49 -32.29
N ILE A 188 10.71 25.06 -33.49
CA ILE A 188 10.56 26.50 -33.69
C ILE A 188 9.08 26.84 -33.79
N GLY A 189 8.61 27.73 -32.93
CA GLY A 189 7.19 28.08 -32.87
C GLY A 189 6.95 29.43 -32.23
N ASN A 190 5.70 29.85 -32.20
CA ASN A 190 5.23 31.08 -31.54
C ASN A 190 4.03 30.71 -30.65
N HIS A 191 3.13 31.66 -30.44
CA HIS A 191 1.88 31.45 -29.68
C HIS A 191 0.99 30.33 -30.25
N GLU A 192 1.09 29.96 -31.53
CA GLU A 192 0.26 28.90 -32.14
C GLU A 192 0.50 27.54 -31.45
N ILE A 193 1.77 27.23 -31.15
CA ILE A 193 2.16 25.99 -30.47
C ILE A 193 1.65 25.99 -29.02
N PHE A 194 1.71 27.14 -28.34
CA PHE A 194 1.20 27.26 -26.96
C PHE A 194 -0.32 27.17 -26.90
N TYR A 195 -1.01 27.82 -27.83
CA TYR A 195 -2.46 27.73 -27.95
C TYR A 195 -2.91 26.29 -28.23
N LEU A 196 -2.24 25.61 -29.17
CA LEU A 196 -2.53 24.21 -29.47
C LEU A 196 -2.24 23.30 -28.28
N ALA A 197 -1.10 23.49 -27.60
CA ALA A 197 -0.77 22.74 -26.40
C ALA A 197 -1.79 22.95 -25.27
N GLN A 198 -2.30 24.17 -25.10
CA GLN A 198 -3.36 24.47 -24.13
C GLN A 198 -4.68 23.78 -24.51
N LYS A 199 -5.06 23.83 -25.80
CA LYS A 199 -6.25 23.16 -26.33
C LYS A 199 -6.19 21.64 -26.12
N GLU A 200 -5.03 21.04 -26.38
CA GLU A 200 -4.77 19.61 -26.19
C GLU A 200 -4.44 19.24 -24.73
N ARG A 201 -4.56 20.19 -23.78
CA ARG A 201 -4.34 20.00 -22.34
C ARG A 201 -2.95 19.44 -21.99
N LEU A 202 -1.89 19.98 -22.59
CA LEU A 202 -0.50 19.56 -22.40
C LEU A 202 0.28 20.54 -21.50
N PRO A 203 0.49 20.25 -20.20
CA PRO A 203 0.98 21.24 -19.25
C PRO A 203 2.52 21.35 -19.15
N TYR A 204 3.29 20.97 -20.18
CA TYR A 204 4.74 20.76 -20.04
C TYR A 204 5.63 21.39 -21.12
N LEU A 205 5.25 22.50 -21.76
CA LEU A 205 6.15 23.22 -22.67
C LEU A 205 6.96 24.32 -21.96
N LYS A 206 8.26 24.43 -22.26
CA LYS A 206 9.13 25.56 -21.91
C LYS A 206 9.68 26.25 -23.16
N ILE A 207 9.90 27.56 -23.03
CA ILE A 207 10.73 28.33 -23.96
C ILE A 207 12.19 28.09 -23.60
N VAL A 208 12.98 27.71 -24.59
CA VAL A 208 14.45 27.62 -24.49
C VAL A 208 15.04 29.01 -24.70
N ASP A 209 14.74 29.65 -25.83
CA ASP A 209 15.20 31.00 -26.14
C ASP A 209 14.38 31.64 -27.29
N LYS A 210 14.57 32.95 -27.51
CA LYS A 210 14.05 33.73 -28.64
C LYS A 210 14.89 33.44 -29.88
N VAL A 211 14.23 33.21 -31.02
CA VAL A 211 14.93 33.09 -32.31
C VAL A 211 15.30 34.49 -32.80
N GLN A 212 16.57 34.72 -33.08
CA GLN A 212 17.05 36.01 -33.59
C GLN A 212 16.42 36.32 -34.96
N ASN A 213 16.17 37.61 -35.24
CA ASN A 213 15.55 38.10 -36.48
C ASN A 213 14.17 37.49 -36.81
N SER A 214 13.43 37.01 -35.79
CA SER A 214 12.14 36.36 -35.97
C SER A 214 10.91 37.26 -35.73
N THR A 215 11.13 38.55 -35.44
CA THR A 215 10.02 39.49 -35.20
C THR A 215 9.23 39.73 -36.47
N LEU A 216 7.93 39.48 -36.42
CA LEU A 216 6.99 39.71 -37.50
C LEU A 216 5.95 40.73 -37.04
N ASN A 217 5.98 41.91 -37.65
CA ASN A 217 4.97 42.94 -37.43
C ASN A 217 3.73 42.60 -38.27
N LEU A 218 2.59 42.48 -37.61
CA LEU A 218 1.34 42.09 -38.25
C LEU A 218 0.49 43.34 -38.52
N VAL A 219 0.05 43.44 -39.77
CA VAL A 219 -0.69 44.55 -40.35
C VAL A 219 -1.93 44.02 -41.08
N PHE A 220 -2.93 44.88 -41.23
CA PHE A 220 -4.00 44.65 -42.20
C PHE A 220 -3.54 45.16 -43.56
N SER A 221 -3.83 44.41 -44.61
CA SER A 221 -3.55 44.80 -46.00
C SER A 221 -4.85 45.13 -46.70
N ILE A 222 -4.87 46.18 -47.51
CA ILE A 222 -6.04 46.58 -48.31
C ILE A 222 -5.60 46.85 -49.74
N ARG A 223 -6.45 46.54 -50.71
CA ARG A 223 -6.23 46.87 -52.13
C ARG A 223 -5.89 48.36 -52.32
N LYS A 224 -4.94 48.65 -53.21
CA LYS A 224 -4.38 50.01 -53.38
C LYS A 224 -5.39 51.08 -53.77
N ASP A 225 -6.46 50.69 -54.46
CA ASP A 225 -7.54 51.58 -54.87
C ASP A 225 -8.53 51.92 -53.76
N TYR A 226 -8.36 51.39 -52.53
CA TYR A 226 -9.11 51.77 -51.32
C TYR A 226 -8.21 52.47 -50.26
N PRO A 227 -7.62 53.64 -50.57
CA PRO A 227 -6.77 54.36 -49.61
C PRO A 227 -7.56 54.88 -48.39
N GLU A 228 -8.86 55.19 -48.57
CA GLU A 228 -9.73 55.61 -47.46
C GLU A 228 -9.89 54.50 -46.40
N ALA A 229 -10.01 53.24 -46.81
CA ALA A 229 -10.15 52.12 -45.89
C ALA A 229 -8.92 51.96 -44.97
N ILE A 230 -7.71 52.14 -45.49
CA ILE A 230 -6.48 52.13 -44.67
C ILE A 230 -6.45 53.31 -43.71
N SER A 231 -6.82 54.51 -44.17
CA SER A 231 -6.91 55.69 -43.31
C SER A 231 -7.87 55.46 -42.13
N ILE A 232 -9.07 54.94 -42.42
CA ILE A 232 -10.10 54.62 -41.42
C ILE A 232 -9.58 53.56 -40.45
N LEU A 233 -8.97 52.49 -40.96
CA LEU A 233 -8.48 51.39 -40.15
C LEU A 233 -7.33 51.85 -39.23
N ASN A 234 -6.41 52.69 -39.71
CA ASN A 234 -5.35 53.28 -38.89
C ASN A 234 -5.87 54.19 -37.78
N LYS A 235 -6.87 55.04 -38.09
CA LYS A 235 -7.51 55.87 -37.06
C LYS A 235 -8.24 55.02 -36.02
N GLY A 236 -8.94 53.97 -36.46
CA GLY A 236 -9.58 53.01 -35.57
C GLY A 236 -8.60 52.30 -34.64
N LEU A 237 -7.46 51.83 -35.17
CA LEU A 237 -6.40 51.19 -34.39
C LEU A 237 -5.74 52.13 -33.39
N ALA A 238 -5.47 53.38 -33.81
CA ALA A 238 -4.88 54.40 -32.94
C ALA A 238 -5.81 54.79 -31.77
N PHE A 239 -7.12 54.63 -31.96
CA PHE A 239 -8.13 54.95 -30.96
C PHE A 239 -8.34 53.86 -29.91
N ILE A 240 -7.78 52.66 -30.10
CA ILE A 240 -7.88 51.58 -29.10
C ILE A 240 -6.93 51.91 -27.93
N PRO A 241 -7.44 52.01 -26.68
CA PRO A 241 -6.61 52.24 -25.51
C PRO A 241 -5.57 51.14 -25.27
N GLU A 242 -4.38 51.50 -24.76
CA GLU A 242 -3.28 50.54 -24.55
C GLU A 242 -3.60 49.46 -23.50
N ASP A 243 -4.35 49.79 -22.46
CA ASP A 243 -4.88 48.83 -21.48
C ASP A 243 -5.82 47.81 -22.14
N THR A 244 -6.66 48.26 -23.08
CA THR A 244 -7.54 47.40 -23.87
C THR A 244 -6.73 46.51 -24.82
N LYS A 245 -5.71 47.05 -25.51
CA LYS A 245 -4.78 46.24 -26.32
C LYS A 245 -4.06 45.20 -25.47
N SER A 246 -3.61 45.58 -24.27
CA SER A 246 -2.97 44.68 -23.31
C SER A 246 -3.93 43.58 -22.83
N TYR A 247 -5.18 43.94 -22.53
CA TYR A 247 -6.23 42.99 -22.14
C TYR A 247 -6.52 41.98 -23.25
N ILE A 248 -6.75 42.44 -24.49
CA ILE A 248 -7.01 41.57 -25.65
C ILE A 248 -5.79 40.69 -25.93
N SER A 249 -4.58 41.24 -25.82
CA SER A 249 -3.35 40.48 -25.95
C SER A 249 -3.23 39.37 -24.88
N LYS A 250 -3.50 39.68 -23.61
CA LYS A 250 -3.52 38.68 -22.53
C LYS A 250 -4.61 37.62 -22.74
N LYS A 251 -5.80 38.04 -23.16
CA LYS A 251 -6.94 37.14 -23.44
C LYS A 251 -6.57 36.05 -24.45
N TRP A 252 -5.81 36.40 -25.49
CA TRP A 252 -5.50 35.48 -26.59
C TRP A 252 -4.10 34.84 -26.49
N PHE A 253 -3.12 35.49 -25.85
CA PHE A 253 -1.72 35.06 -25.85
C PHE A 253 -1.15 34.80 -24.44
N ALA A 254 -1.98 34.53 -23.43
CA ALA A 254 -1.51 34.17 -22.09
C ALA A 254 -0.66 32.89 -22.11
N THR A 255 0.66 33.04 -22.20
CA THR A 255 1.62 31.97 -21.94
C THR A 255 2.01 31.97 -20.45
N PRO A 256 2.31 30.80 -19.85
CA PRO A 256 2.78 30.70 -18.46
C PRO A 256 4.13 31.41 -18.17
N GLN A 257 4.82 31.96 -19.19
CA GLN A 257 6.19 32.45 -19.10
C GLN A 257 6.42 33.78 -19.84
N ASN A 258 5.51 34.75 -19.72
CA ASN A 258 5.86 36.13 -20.08
C ASN A 258 6.86 36.71 -19.06
N ILE A 259 8.14 36.76 -19.45
CA ILE A 259 9.12 37.67 -18.86
C ILE A 259 8.79 39.06 -19.41
N PRO A 260 8.47 40.06 -18.57
CA PRO A 260 8.21 41.42 -19.06
C PRO A 260 9.47 42.00 -19.72
N ASP A 261 9.31 42.71 -20.84
CA ASP A 261 10.37 43.53 -21.45
C ASP A 261 10.84 44.62 -20.47
N GLU A 262 12.13 44.96 -20.49
CA GLU A 262 12.82 45.90 -19.59
C GLU A 262 12.22 47.34 -19.52
N ASN A 263 11.26 47.68 -20.40
CA ASN A 263 10.72 49.03 -20.53
C ASN A 263 9.51 49.38 -19.64
N HIS A 264 9.10 48.52 -18.70
CA HIS A 264 7.91 48.77 -17.86
C HIS A 264 8.17 49.43 -16.50
N LEU A 265 9.41 49.45 -16.01
CA LEU A 265 9.75 50.09 -14.74
C LEU A 265 10.10 51.57 -14.96
N ASN A 266 9.24 52.48 -14.49
CA ASN A 266 9.45 53.93 -14.57
C ASN A 266 10.52 54.42 -13.57
N LEU A 267 11.77 53.98 -13.80
CA LEU A 267 12.91 54.36 -12.97
C LEU A 267 13.47 55.72 -13.37
N THR A 268 14.00 56.48 -12.41
CA THR A 268 14.78 57.69 -12.67
C THR A 268 16.16 57.32 -13.22
N LYS A 269 16.92 58.31 -13.71
CA LYS A 269 18.31 58.07 -14.15
C LYS A 269 19.19 57.56 -13.02
N GLU A 270 19.05 58.15 -11.82
CA GLU A 270 19.79 57.75 -10.62
C GLU A 270 19.46 56.33 -10.18
N GLU A 271 18.19 55.92 -10.22
CA GLU A 271 17.76 54.56 -9.86
C GLU A 271 18.31 53.51 -10.84
N ARG A 272 18.33 53.82 -12.14
CA ARG A 272 18.96 52.93 -13.15
C ARG A 272 20.46 52.80 -12.93
N GLU A 273 21.14 53.89 -12.62
CA GLU A 273 22.58 53.87 -12.34
C GLU A 273 22.90 53.10 -11.05
N TYR A 274 22.07 53.26 -10.02
CA TYR A 274 22.15 52.48 -8.79
C TYR A 274 22.04 50.99 -9.05
N LEU A 275 21.02 50.53 -9.81
CA LEU A 275 20.86 49.12 -10.15
C LEU A 275 21.97 48.59 -11.06
N LYS A 276 22.50 49.42 -11.96
CA LYS A 276 23.65 49.03 -12.81
C LYS A 276 24.91 48.75 -11.97
N ASN A 277 25.12 49.54 -10.92
CA ASN A 277 26.25 49.38 -10.00
C ASN A 277 26.00 48.29 -8.94
N LYS A 278 24.75 48.13 -8.51
CA LYS A 278 24.32 47.16 -7.50
C LYS A 278 23.82 45.90 -8.20
N LYS A 279 24.72 44.95 -8.50
CA LYS A 279 24.37 43.67 -9.18
C LYS A 279 23.71 42.63 -8.26
N VAL A 280 23.87 42.79 -6.95
CA VAL A 280 23.37 41.87 -5.92
C VAL A 280 22.77 42.67 -4.77
N LEU A 281 21.59 42.28 -4.29
CA LEU A 281 21.01 42.77 -3.03
C LEU A 281 21.19 41.74 -1.93
N HIS A 282 21.79 42.16 -0.82
CA HIS A 282 21.92 41.35 0.39
C HIS A 282 20.69 41.57 1.29
N VAL A 283 19.91 40.51 1.47
CA VAL A 283 18.61 40.56 2.13
C VAL A 283 18.63 39.70 3.38
N ALA A 284 18.11 40.23 4.50
CA ALA A 284 18.01 39.46 5.73
C ALA A 284 17.05 38.28 5.60
N ASN A 285 17.47 37.12 6.11
CA ASN A 285 16.64 35.93 6.24
C ASN A 285 16.75 35.34 7.67
N LEU A 286 15.61 35.27 8.35
CA LEU A 286 15.46 34.85 9.73
C LEU A 286 15.53 33.34 9.87
N LYS A 287 15.95 32.89 11.06
CA LYS A 287 15.95 31.46 11.40
C LYS A 287 14.52 30.90 11.52
N THR A 288 13.61 31.65 12.13
CA THR A 288 12.27 31.18 12.49
C THR A 288 11.21 32.29 12.40
N PHE A 289 10.48 32.37 11.28
CA PHE A 289 9.25 33.15 11.15
C PHE A 289 8.34 32.61 10.00
N PRO A 290 7.92 31.33 10.03
CA PRO A 290 7.03 30.80 9.01
C PRO A 290 5.59 31.34 9.12
N PRO A 291 4.83 31.36 8.02
CA PRO A 291 5.25 30.95 6.67
C PRO A 291 5.97 32.07 5.89
N PHE A 292 6.38 33.15 6.56
CA PHE A 292 6.89 34.35 5.91
C PHE A 292 8.37 34.30 5.56
N ASN A 293 9.24 33.99 6.52
CA ASN A 293 10.68 34.05 6.34
C ASN A 293 11.37 33.16 7.37
N PHE A 294 11.90 32.03 6.93
CA PHE A 294 12.49 31.05 7.82
C PHE A 294 13.49 30.17 7.08
N ASN A 295 14.28 29.42 7.83
CA ASN A 295 15.17 28.39 7.29
C ASN A 295 14.59 27.00 7.49
N GLU A 296 14.74 26.18 6.46
CA GLU A 296 14.54 24.73 6.55
C GLU A 296 15.77 24.05 5.96
N ASN A 297 16.53 23.34 6.78
CA ASN A 297 17.81 22.72 6.42
C ASN A 297 18.80 23.73 5.77
N ASP A 298 18.98 24.89 6.40
CA ASP A 298 19.80 26.02 5.92
C ASP A 298 19.38 26.65 4.59
N ILE A 299 18.23 26.25 4.03
CA ILE A 299 17.67 26.83 2.81
C ILE A 299 16.65 27.92 3.19
N PRO A 300 16.81 29.17 2.71
CA PRO A 300 15.80 30.22 2.85
C PRO A 300 14.46 29.81 2.22
N LYS A 301 13.40 29.84 3.03
CA LYS A 301 12.02 29.54 2.62
C LYS A 301 11.03 30.57 3.19
N GLY A 302 9.85 30.61 2.58
CA GLY A 302 8.74 31.44 3.01
C GLY A 302 8.33 32.50 1.98
N TYR A 303 7.20 33.14 2.25
CA TYR A 303 6.62 34.17 1.40
C TYR A 303 7.57 35.33 1.07
N SER A 304 8.26 35.92 2.06
CA SER A 304 9.21 37.01 1.83
C SER A 304 10.38 36.57 0.94
N ILE A 305 10.79 35.31 1.00
CA ILE A 305 11.85 34.78 0.14
C ILE A 305 11.39 34.74 -1.32
N ASP A 306 10.22 34.16 -1.57
CA ASP A 306 9.68 34.08 -2.92
C ASP A 306 9.29 35.47 -3.47
N TYR A 307 8.78 36.36 -2.61
CA TYR A 307 8.49 37.74 -2.98
C TYR A 307 9.77 38.51 -3.37
N MET A 308 10.85 38.35 -2.61
CA MET A 308 12.12 39.00 -2.95
C MET A 308 12.74 38.42 -4.22
N LYS A 309 12.64 37.10 -4.47
CA LYS A 309 13.03 36.51 -5.76
C LYS A 309 12.23 37.10 -6.92
N LEU A 310 10.93 37.33 -6.72
CA LEU A 310 10.07 37.98 -7.69
C LEU A 310 10.50 39.43 -7.95
N VAL A 311 10.80 40.19 -6.89
CA VAL A 311 11.39 41.53 -7.00
C VAL A 311 12.71 41.47 -7.78
N GLY A 312 13.59 40.53 -7.48
CA GLY A 312 14.86 40.31 -8.20
C GLY A 312 14.67 40.07 -9.69
N LYS A 313 13.68 39.24 -10.05
CA LYS A 313 13.29 38.98 -11.44
C LYS A 313 12.84 40.25 -12.17
N TYR A 314 12.01 41.07 -11.55
CA TYR A 314 11.51 42.31 -12.17
C TYR A 314 12.59 43.40 -12.27
N LEU A 315 13.52 43.44 -11.32
CA LEU A 315 14.65 44.38 -11.33
C LEU A 315 15.88 43.90 -12.13
N ASN A 316 15.86 42.65 -12.61
CA ASN A 316 17.01 41.98 -13.23
C ASN A 316 18.28 42.01 -12.35
N ILE A 317 18.11 41.69 -11.06
CA ILE A 317 19.16 41.74 -10.03
C ILE A 317 19.17 40.44 -9.22
N GLU A 318 20.36 39.99 -8.81
CA GLU A 318 20.48 38.81 -7.96
C GLU A 318 20.12 39.14 -6.51
N ILE A 319 19.41 38.22 -5.84
CA ILE A 319 19.05 38.35 -4.43
C ILE A 319 19.84 37.33 -3.61
N ASN A 320 20.74 37.83 -2.77
CA ASN A 320 21.51 37.02 -1.84
C ASN A 320 20.88 37.09 -0.44
N PHE A 321 20.43 35.95 0.09
CA PHE A 321 19.83 35.88 1.43
C PHE A 321 20.88 35.59 2.50
N ILE A 322 21.09 36.54 3.40
CA ILE A 322 21.99 36.38 4.54
C ILE A 322 21.24 35.64 5.65
N THR A 323 21.78 34.51 6.09
CA THR A 323 21.17 33.62 7.09
C THR A 323 21.98 33.59 8.39
N ASN A 324 21.49 32.85 9.40
CA ASN A 324 22.23 32.52 10.62
C ASN A 324 22.71 33.75 11.42
N LYS A 325 21.82 34.75 11.54
CA LYS A 325 21.96 35.93 12.41
C LYS A 325 20.68 36.10 13.22
N SER A 326 20.81 36.66 14.41
CA SER A 326 19.68 37.08 15.23
C SER A 326 19.02 38.34 14.67
N TRP A 327 17.78 38.61 15.09
CA TRP A 327 17.05 39.82 14.71
C TRP A 327 17.84 41.10 15.01
N ASN A 328 18.48 41.18 16.18
CA ASN A 328 19.25 42.36 16.58
C ASN A 328 20.52 42.52 15.73
N GLU A 329 21.19 41.42 15.38
CA GLU A 329 22.32 41.46 14.46
C GLU A 329 21.91 41.98 13.08
N PHE A 330 20.76 41.56 12.54
CA PHE A 330 20.29 42.11 11.26
C PHE A 330 20.00 43.61 11.31
N LEU A 331 19.44 44.11 12.42
CA LEU A 331 19.23 45.56 12.60
C LEU A 331 20.56 46.32 12.63
N ILE A 332 21.58 45.77 13.30
CA ILE A 332 22.94 46.35 13.33
C ILE A 332 23.57 46.27 11.93
N MET A 333 23.48 45.12 11.25
CA MET A 333 24.01 44.94 9.89
C MET A 333 23.36 45.88 8.87
N LEU A 334 22.05 46.15 8.98
CA LEU A 334 21.37 47.12 8.11
C LEU A 334 21.81 48.56 8.44
N LYS A 335 22.01 48.87 9.72
CA LYS A 335 22.53 50.18 10.16
C LYS A 335 23.96 50.41 9.66
N ASP A 336 24.80 49.39 9.72
CA ASP A 336 26.21 49.40 9.30
C ASP A 336 26.39 49.17 7.80
N LYS A 337 25.29 49.02 7.05
CA LYS A 337 25.27 48.83 5.58
C LYS A 337 25.93 47.53 5.10
N ASN A 338 26.02 46.53 5.98
CA ASN A 338 26.46 45.16 5.67
C ASN A 338 25.37 44.35 4.94
N ILE A 339 24.11 44.77 5.03
CA ILE A 339 22.99 44.28 4.23
C ILE A 339 22.20 45.46 3.67
N ASP A 340 21.46 45.22 2.60
CA ASP A 340 20.77 46.26 1.85
C ASP A 340 19.34 46.50 2.36
N LEU A 341 18.64 45.42 2.73
CA LEU A 341 17.27 45.52 3.24
C LEU A 341 16.90 44.37 4.19
N ILE A 342 15.97 44.66 5.10
CA ILE A 342 15.24 43.65 5.87
C ILE A 342 13.83 43.57 5.28
N PRO A 343 13.39 42.39 4.79
CA PRO A 343 12.17 42.31 3.98
C PRO A 343 10.89 42.57 4.79
N HIS A 344 10.90 42.40 6.10
CA HIS A 344 9.73 42.63 6.95
C HIS A 344 10.17 43.18 8.31
N VAL A 345 9.69 44.35 8.70
CA VAL A 345 10.05 44.98 9.98
C VAL A 345 8.86 45.68 10.61
N ALA A 346 8.60 45.40 11.89
CA ALA A 346 7.62 46.17 12.65
C ALA A 346 8.14 47.59 12.92
N ILE A 347 7.31 48.60 12.64
CA ILE A 347 7.66 50.01 12.81
C ILE A 347 7.64 50.38 14.30
N THR A 348 8.73 51.00 14.79
CA THR A 348 8.80 51.60 16.13
C THR A 348 9.44 52.98 16.08
N ASN A 349 9.16 53.84 17.08
CA ASN A 349 9.76 55.18 17.17
C ASN A 349 11.29 55.15 17.24
N GLU A 350 11.85 54.10 17.84
CA GLU A 350 13.30 53.91 17.91
C GLU A 350 13.90 53.55 16.55
N ARG A 351 13.29 52.60 15.81
CA ARG A 351 13.77 52.16 14.50
C ARG A 351 13.70 53.26 13.45
N LYS A 352 12.68 54.14 13.50
CA LYS A 352 12.57 55.34 12.63
C LYS A 352 13.74 56.32 12.74
N LYS A 353 14.55 56.23 13.80
CA LYS A 353 15.74 57.08 13.96
C LYS A 353 16.79 56.75 12.90
N TYR A 354 16.96 55.48 12.54
CA TYR A 354 18.06 54.98 11.69
C TYR A 354 17.61 54.11 10.49
N LEU A 355 16.33 53.73 10.42
CA LEU A 355 15.74 53.01 9.28
C LEU A 355 14.68 53.88 8.58
N ASP A 356 14.50 53.63 7.29
CA ASP A 356 13.33 54.06 6.53
C ASP A 356 12.57 52.84 6.00
N PHE A 357 11.26 52.98 5.79
CA PHE A 357 10.33 51.90 5.47
C PHE A 357 9.61 52.19 4.16
N THR A 358 9.27 51.13 3.42
CA THR A 358 8.41 51.24 2.23
C THR A 358 7.01 51.71 2.59
N ASN A 359 6.35 52.40 1.67
CA ASN A 359 4.96 52.85 1.81
C ASN A 359 3.91 51.72 1.70
N PHE A 360 4.32 50.51 1.29
CA PHE A 360 3.47 49.33 1.17
C PHE A 360 3.87 48.25 2.17
N ASN A 361 2.91 47.38 2.50
CA ASN A 361 3.10 46.20 3.32
C ASN A 361 2.88 44.95 2.46
N HIS A 362 3.95 44.23 2.14
CA HIS A 362 3.80 42.95 1.44
C HIS A 362 3.32 41.83 2.37
N ILE A 363 3.50 41.97 3.69
CA ILE A 363 2.97 41.07 4.72
C ILE A 363 1.95 41.83 5.58
N GLU A 364 0.75 41.26 5.66
CA GLU A 364 -0.28 41.65 6.61
C GLU A 364 -0.92 40.39 7.19
N PHE A 365 -1.04 40.31 8.51
CA PHE A 365 -1.72 39.19 9.17
C PHE A 365 -2.50 39.62 10.40
N SER A 366 -3.54 38.86 10.72
CA SER A 366 -4.30 38.96 11.97
C SER A 366 -3.70 38.09 13.07
N THR A 367 -3.94 38.47 14.32
CA THR A 367 -3.75 37.58 15.46
C THR A 367 -4.91 36.58 15.49
N GLY A 368 -4.60 35.30 15.66
CA GLY A 368 -5.57 34.23 15.79
C GLY A 368 -5.35 33.40 17.04
N VAL A 369 -6.26 32.45 17.26
CA VAL A 369 -6.21 31.52 18.39
C VAL A 369 -6.28 30.09 17.87
N ALA A 370 -5.34 29.23 18.25
CA ALA A 370 -5.40 27.80 18.01
C ALA A 370 -6.03 27.10 19.22
N VAL A 371 -6.99 26.22 18.99
CA VAL A 371 -7.79 25.54 20.02
C VAL A 371 -8.04 24.08 19.60
N ASP A 372 -8.39 23.22 20.55
CA ASP A 372 -8.88 21.88 20.20
C ASP A 372 -10.09 21.96 19.25
N LYS A 373 -10.16 21.04 18.28
CA LYS A 373 -11.17 21.03 17.22
C LYS A 373 -12.59 20.94 17.77
N ASN A 374 -12.77 20.30 18.93
CA ASN A 374 -14.06 20.14 19.60
C ASN A 374 -14.42 21.32 20.50
N SER A 375 -13.50 22.25 20.75
CA SER A 375 -13.76 23.44 21.56
C SER A 375 -14.67 24.44 20.84
N ASN A 376 -15.53 25.10 21.61
CA ASN A 376 -16.54 26.05 21.15
C ASN A 376 -16.31 27.48 21.68
N PHE A 377 -15.06 27.84 21.94
CA PHE A 377 -14.69 29.19 22.38
C PHE A 377 -15.08 30.24 21.33
N LYS A 378 -15.72 31.32 21.78
CA LYS A 378 -16.19 32.42 20.92
C LYS A 378 -15.73 33.79 21.43
N SER A 379 -15.29 33.86 22.69
CA SER A 379 -14.86 35.07 23.36
C SER A 379 -13.66 34.83 24.28
N MET A 380 -12.94 35.88 24.65
CA MET A 380 -11.92 35.86 25.69
C MET A 380 -12.50 35.50 27.06
N ASN A 381 -13.77 35.81 27.31
CA ASN A 381 -14.44 35.40 28.54
C ASN A 381 -14.58 33.87 28.65
N ASP A 382 -14.76 33.16 27.53
CA ASP A 382 -14.80 31.68 27.52
C ASP A 382 -13.43 31.06 27.89
N LEU A 383 -12.36 31.85 27.84
CA LEU A 383 -11.01 31.44 28.19
C LEU A 383 -10.61 31.80 29.62
N LYS A 384 -11.44 32.48 30.42
CA LYS A 384 -11.06 33.07 31.72
C LYS A 384 -10.32 32.10 32.67
N ASP A 385 -10.81 30.86 32.81
CA ASP A 385 -10.22 29.85 33.70
C ASP A 385 -9.27 28.87 32.99
N LYS A 386 -8.99 29.12 31.71
CA LYS A 386 -8.24 28.24 30.81
C LYS A 386 -6.75 28.59 30.74
N ILE A 387 -5.93 27.65 30.27
CA ILE A 387 -4.50 27.87 30.07
C ILE A 387 -4.28 28.35 28.64
N ILE A 388 -3.68 29.53 28.48
CA ILE A 388 -3.32 30.10 27.18
C ILE A 388 -1.82 30.00 26.95
N ALA A 389 -1.41 29.22 25.95
CA ALA A 389 -0.05 29.18 25.47
C ALA A 389 0.29 30.45 24.65
N VAL A 390 1.42 31.07 24.97
CA VAL A 390 1.92 32.25 24.26
C VAL A 390 3.44 32.17 24.12
N THR A 391 3.95 32.57 22.95
CA THR A 391 5.39 32.59 22.71
C THR A 391 6.07 33.64 23.60
N LYS A 392 7.12 33.24 24.31
CA LYS A 392 7.88 34.10 25.23
C LYS A 392 8.53 35.29 24.50
N LYS A 393 8.53 36.45 25.15
CA LYS A 393 8.98 37.77 24.65
C LYS A 393 8.25 38.25 23.39
N SER A 394 7.06 37.75 23.10
CA SER A 394 6.26 38.22 21.97
C SER A 394 5.44 39.47 22.33
N PHE A 395 5.02 40.23 21.31
CA PHE A 395 4.06 41.32 21.48
C PHE A 395 2.75 40.82 22.11
N VAL A 396 2.30 39.61 21.73
CA VAL A 396 1.09 38.99 22.28
C VAL A 396 1.22 38.73 23.77
N GLU A 397 2.39 38.28 24.25
CA GLU A 397 2.63 38.11 25.69
C GLU A 397 2.45 39.42 26.46
N THR A 398 3.07 40.50 25.97
CA THR A 398 3.01 41.81 26.63
C THR A 398 1.56 42.31 26.66
N TYR A 399 0.86 42.20 25.53
CA TYR A 399 -0.53 42.62 25.42
C TYR A 399 -1.48 41.83 26.35
N LEU A 400 -1.33 40.51 26.41
CA LEU A 400 -2.16 39.67 27.29
C LEU A 400 -1.92 39.98 28.77
N LYS A 401 -0.67 40.25 29.18
CA LYS A 401 -0.37 40.66 30.56
C LYS A 401 -1.01 42.00 30.93
N ASP A 402 -1.01 42.95 30.01
CA ASP A 402 -1.52 44.31 30.26
C ASP A 402 -3.05 44.38 30.23
N ASN A 403 -3.71 43.61 29.35
CA ASN A 403 -5.16 43.73 29.09
C ASN A 403 -5.98 42.56 29.68
N PHE A 404 -5.35 41.41 29.93
CA PHE A 404 -5.98 40.21 30.50
C PHE A 404 -5.14 39.62 31.65
N PRO A 405 -4.86 40.40 32.71
CA PRO A 405 -3.94 40.00 33.79
C PRO A 405 -4.42 38.80 34.63
N GLU A 406 -5.72 38.50 34.61
CA GLU A 406 -6.31 37.36 35.33
C GLU A 406 -6.08 36.01 34.63
N GLN A 407 -5.58 36.01 33.40
CA GLN A 407 -5.45 34.81 32.57
C GLN A 407 -4.25 33.94 32.97
N LYS A 408 -4.45 32.61 33.01
CA LYS A 408 -3.34 31.66 33.18
C LYS A 408 -2.55 31.51 31.88
N LEU A 409 -1.30 31.97 31.86
CA LEU A 409 -0.42 31.91 30.68
C LEU A 409 0.61 30.77 30.81
N LEU A 410 0.73 29.97 29.75
CA LEU A 410 1.83 29.03 29.54
C LEU A 410 2.83 29.65 28.55
N PHE A 411 4.10 29.79 28.96
CA PHE A 411 5.11 30.45 28.14
C PHE A 411 5.89 29.45 27.29
N SER A 412 5.52 29.34 26.02
CA SER A 412 6.17 28.42 25.07
C SER A 412 7.41 29.08 24.44
N SER A 413 8.41 28.27 24.10
CA SER A 413 9.68 28.72 23.50
C SER A 413 9.53 29.19 22.05
N SER A 414 8.51 28.71 21.33
CA SER A 414 8.21 29.07 19.95
C SER A 414 6.69 29.00 19.69
N THR A 415 6.25 29.49 18.52
CA THR A 415 4.86 29.32 18.08
C THR A 415 4.51 27.85 17.80
N ALA A 416 5.47 27.05 17.34
CA ALA A 416 5.28 25.61 17.14
C ALA A 416 4.94 24.92 18.46
N ASN A 417 5.77 25.17 19.49
CA ASN A 417 5.55 24.63 20.82
C ASN A 417 4.22 25.10 21.41
N ALA A 418 3.83 26.35 21.21
CA ALA A 418 2.55 26.85 21.70
C ALA A 418 1.35 26.09 21.09
N VAL A 419 1.41 25.75 19.79
CA VAL A 419 0.37 24.95 19.12
C VAL A 419 0.43 23.48 19.58
N GLU A 420 1.62 22.94 19.77
CA GLU A 420 1.85 21.59 20.29
C GLU A 420 1.29 21.44 21.71
N ASP A 421 1.48 22.44 22.57
CA ASP A 421 0.93 22.49 23.94
C ASP A 421 -0.61 22.36 23.90
N VAL A 422 -1.28 22.96 22.91
CA VAL A 422 -2.73 22.79 22.70
C VAL A 422 -3.06 21.38 22.22
N SER A 423 -2.32 20.86 21.25
CA SER A 423 -2.52 19.51 20.71
C SER A 423 -2.35 18.42 21.78
N MET A 424 -1.43 18.61 22.72
CA MET A 424 -1.15 17.68 23.82
C MET A 424 -2.07 17.89 25.04
N GLY A 425 -2.96 18.89 25.01
CA GLY A 425 -3.84 19.23 26.13
C GLY A 425 -3.13 19.88 27.32
N GLN A 426 -1.92 20.41 27.13
CA GLN A 426 -1.18 21.19 28.13
C GLN A 426 -1.66 22.65 28.19
N ALA A 427 -2.22 23.15 27.10
CA ALA A 427 -2.94 24.42 27.02
C ALA A 427 -4.32 24.22 26.36
N ASP A 428 -5.30 25.04 26.72
CA ASP A 428 -6.62 25.02 26.09
C ASP A 428 -6.65 25.85 24.79
N ALA A 429 -5.79 26.87 24.70
CA ALA A 429 -5.68 27.77 23.56
C ALA A 429 -4.24 28.27 23.37
N ALA A 430 -3.86 28.60 22.15
CA ALA A 430 -2.60 29.29 21.84
C ALA A 430 -2.87 30.54 21.02
N ILE A 431 -2.33 31.69 21.45
CA ILE A 431 -2.56 32.98 20.77
C ILE A 431 -1.29 33.42 20.05
N GLY A 432 -1.42 33.76 18.76
CA GLY A 432 -0.29 34.12 17.92
C GLY A 432 -0.68 34.63 16.53
N SER A 433 0.30 34.73 15.63
CA SER A 433 0.06 35.07 14.22
C SER A 433 -0.78 33.97 13.57
N LEU A 434 -1.97 34.30 13.05
CA LEU A 434 -2.89 33.30 12.49
C LEU A 434 -2.23 32.45 11.37
N PRO A 435 -1.52 33.03 10.39
CA PRO A 435 -0.80 32.22 9.39
C PRO A 435 0.29 31.33 9.99
N ALA A 436 0.98 31.76 11.04
CA ALA A 436 2.00 30.94 11.69
C ALA A 436 1.38 29.76 12.45
N LEU A 437 0.26 29.99 13.16
CA LEU A 437 -0.50 28.93 13.83
C LEU A 437 -0.98 27.88 12.81
N GLN A 438 -1.60 28.34 11.70
CA GLN A 438 -2.07 27.45 10.63
C GLN A 438 -0.93 26.67 9.97
N TYR A 439 0.20 27.33 9.73
CA TYR A 439 1.38 26.69 9.17
C TYR A 439 1.86 25.52 10.03
N TYR A 440 1.99 25.70 11.35
CA TYR A 440 2.46 24.62 12.23
C TYR A 440 1.41 23.50 12.39
N ILE A 441 0.11 23.84 12.45
CA ILE A 441 -0.96 22.83 12.46
C ILE A 441 -0.87 21.93 11.21
N GLN A 442 -0.64 22.53 10.03
CA GLN A 442 -0.50 21.79 8.79
C GLN A 442 0.83 21.04 8.67
N LYS A 443 1.94 21.71 9.00
CA LYS A 443 3.29 21.15 8.90
C LYS A 443 3.45 19.92 9.79
N ASP A 444 2.95 20.00 11.02
CA ASP A 444 3.12 18.97 12.05
C ASP A 444 1.91 18.02 12.13
N TRP A 445 0.97 18.12 11.18
CA TRP A 445 -0.21 17.22 11.03
C TRP A 445 -1.11 17.14 12.28
N LEU A 446 -1.32 18.27 12.95
CA LEU A 446 -2.08 18.38 14.20
C LEU A 446 -3.59 18.40 13.93
N SER A 447 -4.14 17.25 13.54
CA SER A 447 -5.54 17.09 13.09
C SER A 447 -6.62 17.39 14.14
N ASN A 448 -6.23 17.38 15.42
CA ASN A 448 -7.07 17.70 16.57
C ASN A 448 -7.09 19.20 16.92
N VAL A 449 -6.31 20.04 16.24
CA VAL A 449 -6.26 21.49 16.49
C VAL A 449 -6.90 22.26 15.32
N LYS A 450 -7.66 23.31 15.63
CA LYS A 450 -8.20 24.26 14.65
C LYS A 450 -7.84 25.70 15.02
N THR A 451 -7.94 26.62 14.07
CA THR A 451 -7.80 28.06 14.34
C THR A 451 -9.16 28.76 14.36
N ILE A 452 -9.30 29.74 15.25
CA ILE A 452 -10.46 30.62 15.40
C ILE A 452 -10.00 32.07 15.56
N THR A 453 -10.94 33.00 15.40
CA THR A 453 -10.76 34.43 15.71
C THR A 453 -11.70 34.83 16.84
N LEU A 454 -11.21 35.65 17.77
CA LEU A 454 -11.99 36.18 18.91
C LEU A 454 -12.13 37.69 18.74
N ASN A 455 -13.36 38.17 18.60
CA ASN A 455 -13.63 39.60 18.33
C ASN A 455 -13.32 40.49 19.55
N ASP A 456 -13.40 39.93 20.76
CA ASP A 456 -13.14 40.64 22.02
C ASP A 456 -11.69 40.53 22.52
N LEU A 457 -10.80 39.89 21.73
CA LEU A 457 -9.36 39.84 22.03
C LEU A 457 -8.70 41.22 21.97
N GLY A 458 -9.33 42.22 21.34
CA GLY A 458 -8.82 43.59 21.25
C GLY A 458 -7.56 43.75 20.38
N LEU A 459 -7.09 42.66 19.76
CA LEU A 459 -5.97 42.59 18.83
C LEU A 459 -6.40 42.60 17.35
N GLU A 460 -7.59 43.12 17.03
CA GLU A 460 -8.17 43.13 15.68
C GLU A 460 -7.40 43.94 14.63
N LYS A 461 -6.29 44.61 15.00
CA LYS A 461 -5.45 45.33 14.05
C LYS A 461 -4.56 44.35 13.27
N LYS A 462 -4.72 44.34 11.94
CA LYS A 462 -3.79 43.67 11.03
C LYS A 462 -2.37 44.18 11.32
N THR A 463 -1.47 43.26 11.66
CA THR A 463 -0.05 43.58 11.80
C THR A 463 0.54 43.69 10.40
N ALA A 464 0.92 44.91 10.05
CA ALA A 464 1.48 45.22 8.75
C ALA A 464 3.01 45.34 8.85
N LEU A 465 3.72 44.57 8.02
CA LEU A 465 5.18 44.54 8.01
C LEU A 465 5.72 45.07 6.67
N PRO A 466 6.14 46.34 6.61
CA PRO A 466 6.84 46.89 5.45
C PRO A 466 8.27 46.36 5.35
N MET A 467 8.91 46.62 4.21
CA MET A 467 10.34 46.45 4.05
C MET A 467 11.07 47.62 4.71
N ALA A 468 12.28 47.37 5.21
CA ALA A 468 13.14 48.41 5.77
C ALA A 468 14.48 48.48 5.04
N VAL A 469 14.93 49.71 4.83
CA VAL A 469 16.28 50.05 4.34
C VAL A 469 16.97 50.95 5.35
N SER A 470 18.29 51.12 5.23
CA SER A 470 19.00 52.16 5.97
C SER A 470 18.45 53.54 5.59
N LYS A 471 18.33 54.46 6.56
CA LYS A 471 17.72 55.78 6.37
C LYS A 471 18.38 56.64 5.27
N ASP A 472 19.64 56.36 4.97
CA ASP A 472 20.38 57.06 3.91
C ASP A 472 20.15 56.45 2.51
N ASN A 473 19.51 55.28 2.40
CA ASN A 473 19.30 54.56 1.14
C ASN A 473 17.87 54.72 0.61
N LEU A 474 17.45 55.98 0.44
CA LEU A 474 16.13 56.33 -0.08
C LEU A 474 15.93 55.87 -1.54
N LEU A 475 17.02 55.71 -2.28
CA LEU A 475 17.01 55.26 -3.67
C LEU A 475 16.53 53.80 -3.79
N LEU A 476 17.06 52.90 -2.96
CA LEU A 476 16.58 51.52 -2.90
C LEU A 476 15.12 51.44 -2.44
N LYS A 477 14.71 52.25 -1.47
CA LYS A 477 13.31 52.34 -1.06
C LYS A 477 12.40 52.70 -2.24
N SER A 478 12.73 53.76 -2.99
CA SER A 478 11.96 54.19 -4.17
C SER A 478 11.87 53.08 -5.24
N ILE A 479 12.97 52.37 -5.48
CA ILE A 479 13.00 51.22 -6.42
C ILE A 479 12.06 50.11 -5.95
N LEU A 480 12.09 49.76 -4.65
CA LEU A 480 11.24 48.72 -4.06
C LEU A 480 9.74 49.07 -4.13
N GLU A 481 9.39 50.35 -3.99
CA GLU A 481 8.01 50.83 -4.15
C GLU A 481 7.54 50.73 -5.61
N LYS A 482 8.36 51.21 -6.56
CA LYS A 482 8.04 51.15 -8.00
C LYS A 482 7.92 49.72 -8.53
N VAL A 483 8.79 48.81 -8.08
CA VAL A 483 8.69 47.40 -8.50
C VAL A 483 7.47 46.72 -7.89
N ASN A 484 7.12 47.02 -6.64
CA ASN A 484 5.89 46.51 -6.04
C ASN A 484 4.65 46.92 -6.84
N ASP A 485 4.61 48.15 -7.37
CA ASP A 485 3.48 48.65 -8.15
C ASP A 485 3.36 47.96 -9.52
N VAL A 486 4.48 47.53 -10.12
CA VAL A 486 4.51 46.85 -11.42
C VAL A 486 4.25 45.35 -11.29
N ILE A 487 4.62 44.70 -10.18
CA ILE A 487 4.35 43.28 -9.97
C ILE A 487 2.81 43.05 -10.02
N PRO A 488 2.32 42.18 -10.92
CA PRO A 488 0.90 41.90 -11.04
C PRO A 488 0.27 41.39 -9.74
N HIS A 489 -0.98 41.78 -9.50
CA HIS A 489 -1.72 41.38 -8.29
C HIS A 489 -1.86 39.86 -8.17
N ASN A 490 -2.14 39.16 -9.28
CA ASN A 490 -2.27 37.71 -9.32
C ASN A 490 -0.96 36.97 -8.92
N GLU A 491 0.22 37.49 -9.28
CA GLU A 491 1.49 36.91 -8.84
C GLU A 491 1.67 37.06 -7.32
N LYS A 492 1.31 38.22 -6.75
CA LYS A 492 1.31 38.46 -5.29
C LYS A 492 0.31 37.53 -4.58
N VAL A 493 -0.90 37.38 -5.11
CA VAL A 493 -1.94 36.49 -4.58
C VAL A 493 -1.48 35.03 -4.64
N LYS A 494 -0.87 34.58 -5.73
CA LYS A 494 -0.32 33.22 -5.85
C LYS A 494 0.71 32.91 -4.77
N LEU A 495 1.59 33.87 -4.45
CA LEU A 495 2.56 33.72 -3.37
C LEU A 495 1.87 33.69 -1.99
N LYS A 496 0.86 34.53 -1.76
CA LYS A 496 0.07 34.52 -0.52
C LYS A 496 -0.69 33.21 -0.32
N HIS A 497 -1.31 32.69 -1.37
CA HIS A 497 -2.01 31.40 -1.36
C HIS A 497 -1.04 30.25 -1.07
N LYS A 498 0.11 30.22 -1.76
CA LYS A 498 1.14 29.18 -1.57
C LYS A 498 1.60 29.06 -0.12
N TRP A 499 1.79 30.18 0.58
CA TRP A 499 2.44 30.20 1.88
C TRP A 499 1.49 30.35 3.06
N MET A 500 0.41 31.10 2.92
CA MET A 500 -0.41 31.52 4.06
C MET A 500 -1.79 30.87 4.07
N ASN A 501 -2.16 30.11 3.04
CA ASN A 501 -3.49 29.51 2.88
C ASN A 501 -4.64 30.50 3.17
N LEU A 502 -4.40 31.80 2.90
CA LEU A 502 -5.30 32.88 3.28
C LEU A 502 -6.51 32.87 2.36
N SER A 503 -7.68 32.78 2.98
CA SER A 503 -9.00 32.96 2.36
C SER A 503 -9.54 34.40 2.51
N ASP A 504 -8.75 35.36 2.99
CA ASP A 504 -9.22 36.73 3.24
C ASP A 504 -9.00 37.63 2.00
N LEU A 505 -10.03 37.94 1.20
CA LEU A 505 -11.12 38.92 1.35
C LEU A 505 -10.72 40.39 1.20
N ASN A 506 -11.26 41.01 0.13
CA ASN A 506 -11.36 42.44 -0.21
C ASN A 506 -10.13 43.17 -0.78
N TYR A 507 -9.77 42.96 -2.06
CA TYR A 507 -9.08 44.01 -2.86
C TYR A 507 -9.44 44.10 -4.37
N SER A 508 -10.36 43.27 -4.89
CA SER A 508 -10.75 43.33 -6.32
C SER A 508 -11.88 44.34 -6.62
N LEU A 509 -12.70 44.65 -5.61
CA LEU A 509 -13.88 45.53 -5.77
C LEU A 509 -13.51 47.00 -5.62
N ASN A 510 -14.01 47.84 -6.52
CA ASN A 510 -13.85 49.29 -6.46
C ASN A 510 -14.81 49.91 -5.42
N ASN A 511 -14.61 51.19 -5.12
CA ASN A 511 -15.41 51.89 -4.10
C ASN A 511 -16.92 51.94 -4.41
N GLU A 512 -17.33 51.93 -5.68
CA GLU A 512 -18.75 51.94 -6.06
C GLU A 512 -19.39 50.57 -5.82
N GLU A 513 -18.69 49.50 -6.17
CA GLU A 513 -19.11 48.10 -5.95
C GLU A 513 -19.21 47.78 -4.46
N ILE A 514 -18.27 48.24 -3.64
CA ILE A 514 -18.31 48.09 -2.18
C ILE A 514 -19.53 48.81 -1.59
N LYS A 515 -19.80 50.05 -2.03
CA LYS A 515 -20.99 50.81 -1.59
C LYS A 515 -22.28 50.11 -2.02
N TYR A 516 -22.30 49.57 -3.23
CA TYR A 516 -23.43 48.81 -3.75
C TYR A 516 -23.73 47.58 -2.88
N LEU A 517 -22.72 46.76 -2.56
CA LEU A 517 -22.87 45.58 -1.71
C LEU A 517 -23.38 45.93 -0.31
N LYS A 518 -22.79 46.95 0.33
CA LYS A 518 -23.25 47.47 1.64
C LYS A 518 -24.73 47.89 1.62
N LYS A 519 -25.22 48.40 0.48
CA LYS A 519 -26.63 48.79 0.29
C LYS A 519 -27.54 47.60 0.00
N LYS A 520 -27.08 46.61 -0.77
CA LYS A 520 -27.88 45.47 -1.26
C LYS A 520 -28.35 44.56 -0.12
N LYS A 521 -27.57 44.43 0.96
CA LYS A 521 -27.82 43.63 2.19
C LYS A 521 -27.97 42.11 1.98
N ILE A 522 -28.71 41.66 0.96
CA ILE A 522 -28.91 40.26 0.60
C ILE A 522 -28.99 40.16 -0.93
N ILE A 523 -28.29 39.18 -1.50
CA ILE A 523 -28.41 38.82 -2.92
C ILE A 523 -29.32 37.58 -3.01
N LYS A 524 -30.43 37.70 -3.74
CA LYS A 524 -31.36 36.57 -3.95
C LYS A 524 -30.93 35.75 -5.16
N MET A 525 -30.85 34.46 -5.00
CA MET A 525 -30.38 33.54 -6.03
C MET A 525 -31.48 32.56 -6.40
N CYS A 526 -31.80 32.48 -7.69
CA CYS A 526 -32.54 31.35 -8.24
C CYS A 526 -31.53 30.39 -8.89
N VAL A 527 -31.89 29.13 -9.04
CA VAL A 527 -31.00 28.09 -9.60
C VAL A 527 -31.76 27.26 -10.62
N LEU A 528 -31.07 26.39 -11.34
CA LEU A 528 -31.68 25.34 -12.14
C LEU A 528 -31.93 24.10 -11.24
N PRO A 529 -33.17 23.86 -10.77
CA PRO A 529 -33.40 23.04 -9.58
C PRO A 529 -33.22 21.53 -9.77
N ASP A 530 -33.05 21.03 -11.00
CA ASP A 530 -32.94 19.59 -11.29
C ASP A 530 -32.03 19.30 -12.50
N TRP A 531 -30.76 19.71 -12.42
CA TRP A 531 -29.76 19.48 -13.47
C TRP A 531 -28.37 19.13 -12.90
N LEU A 532 -28.30 18.02 -12.16
CA LEU A 532 -27.02 17.48 -11.72
C LEU A 532 -26.17 17.03 -12.93
N PRO A 533 -24.84 17.21 -12.88
CA PRO A 533 -24.03 17.64 -11.73
C PRO A 533 -23.96 19.17 -11.46
N PHE A 534 -24.66 20.00 -12.23
CA PHE A 534 -24.49 21.46 -12.20
C PHE A 534 -25.24 22.14 -11.08
N GLU A 535 -26.56 21.94 -11.00
CA GLU A 535 -27.38 22.50 -9.92
C GLU A 535 -28.53 21.56 -9.60
N GLN A 536 -28.87 21.50 -8.32
CA GLN A 536 -30.07 20.85 -7.82
C GLN A 536 -30.53 21.55 -6.53
N ILE A 537 -31.84 21.59 -6.33
CA ILE A 537 -32.43 21.81 -5.01
C ILE A 537 -32.83 20.44 -4.47
N ASP A 538 -32.21 20.00 -3.38
CA ASP A 538 -32.54 18.71 -2.76
C ASP A 538 -33.88 18.74 -2.00
N ASN A 539 -34.33 17.59 -1.51
CA ASN A 539 -35.59 17.47 -0.76
C ASN A 539 -35.61 18.29 0.54
N ASN A 540 -34.44 18.66 1.07
CA ASN A 540 -34.30 19.49 2.27
C ASN A 540 -34.27 21.00 1.91
N GLY A 541 -34.34 21.34 0.62
CA GLY A 541 -34.31 22.71 0.13
C GLY A 541 -32.90 23.30 0.00
N ASN A 542 -31.84 22.48 0.05
CA ASN A 542 -30.47 22.94 -0.10
C ASN A 542 -30.04 23.00 -1.57
N HIS A 543 -29.22 23.99 -1.89
CA HIS A 543 -28.58 24.11 -3.19
C HIS A 543 -27.33 23.22 -3.25
N ASN A 544 -27.30 22.28 -4.19
CA ASN A 544 -26.18 21.35 -4.42
C ASN A 544 -25.74 21.39 -5.89
N GLY A 545 -24.48 21.03 -6.16
CA GLY A 545 -23.91 20.97 -7.51
C GLY A 545 -22.71 21.91 -7.69
N ILE A 546 -22.18 21.93 -8.91
CA ILE A 546 -21.09 22.83 -9.32
C ILE A 546 -21.45 24.30 -9.05
N GLY A 547 -22.69 24.71 -9.38
CA GLY A 547 -23.18 26.06 -9.12
C GLY A 547 -23.20 26.41 -7.63
N ALA A 548 -23.53 25.45 -6.76
CA ALA A 548 -23.52 25.63 -5.31
C ALA A 548 -22.10 25.83 -4.76
N ASP A 549 -21.16 24.98 -5.17
CA ASP A 549 -19.75 25.09 -4.77
C ASP A 549 -19.13 26.41 -5.26
N LEU A 550 -19.46 26.82 -6.49
CA LEU A 550 -19.01 28.10 -7.05
C LEU A 550 -19.55 29.28 -6.25
N ILE A 551 -20.84 29.27 -5.88
CA ILE A 551 -21.45 30.32 -5.08
C ILE A 551 -20.92 30.35 -3.65
N ASN A 552 -20.61 29.19 -3.06
CA ASN A 552 -19.97 29.13 -1.75
C ASN A 552 -18.63 29.85 -1.77
N ILE A 553 -17.81 29.62 -2.80
CA ILE A 553 -16.54 30.33 -2.99
C ILE A 553 -16.76 31.81 -3.28
N ILE A 554 -17.71 32.18 -4.15
CA ILE A 554 -18.04 33.60 -4.41
C ILE A 554 -18.48 34.31 -3.13
N SER A 555 -19.22 33.63 -2.25
CA SER A 555 -19.65 34.17 -0.97
C SER A 555 -18.48 34.47 -0.02
N THR A 556 -17.33 33.80 -0.18
CA THR A 556 -16.10 34.15 0.53
C THR A 556 -15.35 35.31 -0.12
N TYR A 557 -15.82 35.90 -1.22
CA TYR A 557 -15.19 37.09 -1.83
C TYR A 557 -16.03 38.36 -1.65
N ILE A 558 -17.32 38.22 -1.36
CA ILE A 558 -18.25 39.34 -1.22
C ILE A 558 -18.87 39.34 0.18
N ASP A 559 -18.83 40.49 0.86
CA ASP A 559 -19.36 40.68 2.21
C ASP A 559 -20.90 40.86 2.22
N THR A 560 -21.63 40.08 1.42
CA THR A 560 -23.08 40.16 1.28
C THR A 560 -23.69 38.77 1.17
N PRO A 561 -24.57 38.36 2.11
CA PRO A 561 -25.20 37.05 2.09
C PRO A 561 -25.95 36.75 0.78
N ILE A 562 -25.71 35.58 0.20
CA ILE A 562 -26.46 35.04 -0.94
C ILE A 562 -27.51 34.05 -0.41
N LYS A 563 -28.78 34.24 -0.74
CA LYS A 563 -29.89 33.38 -0.30
C LYS A 563 -30.62 32.75 -1.47
N LEU A 564 -30.82 31.42 -1.39
CA LEU A 564 -31.61 30.67 -2.35
C LEU A 564 -33.10 31.04 -2.27
N VAL A 565 -33.71 31.29 -3.42
CA VAL A 565 -35.16 31.36 -3.62
C VAL A 565 -35.60 30.04 -4.26
N GLN A 566 -36.33 29.24 -3.51
CA GLN A 566 -36.73 27.91 -3.96
C GLN A 566 -37.66 27.97 -5.18
N THR A 567 -37.38 27.10 -6.15
CA THR A 567 -38.12 26.94 -7.40
C THR A 567 -38.26 25.46 -7.72
N LYS A 568 -39.36 25.06 -8.35
CA LYS A 568 -39.62 23.65 -8.72
C LYS A 568 -39.15 23.32 -10.14
N GLU A 569 -39.18 24.32 -11.02
CA GLU A 569 -38.84 24.16 -12.44
C GLU A 569 -37.96 25.32 -12.91
N TRP A 570 -37.19 25.06 -13.97
CA TRP A 570 -36.35 26.10 -14.58
C TRP A 570 -37.14 27.30 -15.11
N SER A 571 -38.31 27.05 -15.68
CA SER A 571 -39.25 28.07 -16.15
C SER A 571 -39.58 29.08 -15.05
N GLN A 572 -39.74 28.60 -13.80
CA GLN A 572 -40.01 29.42 -12.63
C GLN A 572 -38.80 30.27 -12.24
N SER A 573 -37.58 29.73 -12.28
CA SER A 573 -36.34 30.50 -12.02
C SER A 573 -36.15 31.63 -13.03
N LEU A 574 -36.36 31.34 -14.32
CA LEU A 574 -36.31 32.34 -15.39
C LEU A 574 -37.38 33.42 -15.22
N GLN A 575 -38.60 33.05 -14.81
CA GLN A 575 -39.64 34.04 -14.53
C GLN A 575 -39.30 34.87 -13.30
N ASN A 576 -38.76 34.26 -12.24
CA ASN A 576 -38.42 34.96 -11.00
C ASN A 576 -37.33 36.01 -11.19
N ILE A 577 -36.32 35.79 -12.04
CA ILE A 577 -35.31 36.83 -12.33
C ILE A 577 -35.88 37.97 -13.19
N ARG A 578 -36.81 37.66 -14.12
CA ARG A 578 -37.56 38.67 -14.90
C ARG A 578 -38.48 39.50 -14.02
N ASP A 579 -39.19 38.85 -13.09
CA ASP A 579 -40.05 39.45 -12.07
C ASP A 579 -39.27 40.13 -10.94
N ARG A 580 -37.94 40.11 -10.99
CA ARG A 580 -37.06 40.76 -9.99
C ARG A 580 -37.15 40.13 -8.59
N LYS A 581 -37.66 38.90 -8.49
CA LYS A 581 -37.70 38.08 -7.27
C LYS A 581 -36.34 37.44 -6.97
N CYS A 582 -35.52 37.24 -8.00
CA CYS A 582 -34.14 36.78 -7.93
C CYS A 582 -33.19 37.81 -8.57
N ASP A 583 -32.00 37.94 -8.01
CA ASP A 583 -30.95 38.86 -8.46
C ASP A 583 -29.93 38.17 -9.36
N ILE A 584 -29.61 36.91 -9.08
CA ILE A 584 -28.65 36.10 -9.85
C ILE A 584 -29.17 34.70 -10.18
N LEU A 585 -28.59 34.12 -11.24
CA LEU A 585 -28.65 32.70 -11.61
C LEU A 585 -27.19 32.20 -11.75
N PRO A 586 -26.71 31.28 -10.91
CA PRO A 586 -25.31 30.84 -10.95
C PRO A 586 -24.98 30.05 -12.21
N VAL A 587 -25.91 29.21 -12.66
CA VAL A 587 -25.79 28.47 -13.92
C VAL A 587 -26.82 29.01 -14.90
N ALA A 588 -26.36 29.86 -15.82
CA ALA A 588 -27.20 30.41 -16.86
C ALA A 588 -26.46 30.43 -18.19
N MET A 589 -27.25 30.55 -19.26
CA MET A 589 -26.73 30.61 -20.61
C MET A 589 -26.97 31.98 -21.21
N ASP A 590 -25.90 32.56 -21.75
CA ASP A 590 -25.95 33.83 -22.46
C ASP A 590 -26.58 33.65 -23.85
N LEU A 591 -27.78 34.21 -24.01
CA LEU A 591 -28.57 34.14 -25.21
C LEU A 591 -29.13 35.51 -25.52
N ALA A 592 -29.18 35.87 -26.80
CA ALA A 592 -29.73 37.14 -27.24
C ALA A 592 -31.15 37.40 -26.67
N SER A 593 -32.02 36.39 -26.69
CA SER A 593 -33.40 36.46 -26.16
C SER A 593 -33.51 36.64 -24.64
N ARG A 594 -32.40 36.50 -23.89
CA ARG A 594 -32.37 36.66 -22.43
C ARG A 594 -31.77 38.00 -22.00
N ARG A 595 -31.01 38.66 -22.88
CA ARG A 595 -30.32 39.93 -22.59
C ARG A 595 -31.26 41.12 -22.32
N ASP A 596 -32.54 41.00 -22.72
CA ASP A 596 -33.58 42.00 -22.41
C ASP A 596 -33.92 42.10 -20.91
N SER A 597 -33.54 41.10 -20.11
CA SER A 597 -33.84 41.05 -18.66
C SER A 597 -32.63 40.71 -17.78
N MET A 598 -31.52 40.27 -18.37
CA MET A 598 -30.34 39.75 -17.68
C MET A 598 -29.03 40.21 -18.33
N ASN A 599 -28.01 40.45 -17.51
CA ASN A 599 -26.61 40.54 -17.92
C ASN A 599 -25.90 39.23 -17.58
N PHE A 600 -24.83 38.92 -18.32
CA PHE A 600 -24.07 37.69 -18.14
C PHE A 600 -22.60 38.00 -17.88
N THR A 601 -21.96 37.17 -17.06
CA THR A 601 -20.51 37.13 -16.97
C THR A 601 -19.92 36.45 -18.20
N ASN A 602 -18.60 36.58 -18.38
CA ASN A 602 -17.85 35.67 -19.24
C ASN A 602 -18.15 34.22 -18.81
N PRO A 603 -18.27 33.30 -19.78
CA PRO A 603 -18.56 31.91 -19.46
C PRO A 603 -17.39 31.32 -18.68
N TYR A 604 -17.70 30.75 -17.52
CA TYR A 604 -16.72 30.08 -16.66
C TYR A 604 -16.58 28.60 -17.01
N LEU A 605 -17.47 28.06 -17.85
CA LEU A 605 -17.44 26.68 -18.30
C LEU A 605 -18.05 26.53 -19.70
N ALA A 606 -17.48 25.64 -20.50
CA ALA A 606 -18.02 25.25 -21.80
C ALA A 606 -18.08 23.73 -21.90
N GLU A 607 -19.27 23.18 -22.11
CA GLU A 607 -19.51 21.73 -22.16
C GLU A 607 -20.02 21.27 -23.53
N PRO A 608 -19.53 20.14 -24.07
CA PRO A 608 -20.02 19.64 -25.33
C PRO A 608 -21.49 19.23 -25.22
N PHE A 609 -22.29 19.67 -26.18
CA PHE A 609 -23.68 19.25 -26.33
C PHE A 609 -23.72 17.92 -27.09
N VAL A 610 -24.34 16.90 -26.51
CA VAL A 610 -24.25 15.52 -27.01
C VAL A 610 -25.62 14.85 -27.00
N ILE A 611 -25.71 13.72 -27.70
CA ILE A 611 -26.90 12.87 -27.71
C ILE A 611 -26.60 11.51 -27.08
N ALA A 612 -27.48 11.05 -26.20
CA ALA A 612 -27.52 9.69 -25.67
C ALA A 612 -28.49 8.82 -26.48
N THR A 613 -28.08 7.62 -26.86
CA THR A 613 -28.91 6.61 -27.55
C THR A 613 -28.68 5.23 -26.96
N LYS A 614 -29.46 4.23 -27.36
CA LYS A 614 -29.15 2.81 -27.09
C LYS A 614 -27.81 2.38 -27.69
N LEU A 615 -27.20 1.34 -27.10
CA LEU A 615 -25.90 0.79 -27.53
C LEU A 615 -25.87 0.33 -28.99
N ASP A 616 -27.01 -0.15 -29.52
CA ASP A 616 -27.16 -0.71 -30.88
C ASP A 616 -27.20 0.36 -31.99
N LYS A 617 -27.30 1.66 -31.65
CA LYS A 617 -27.37 2.74 -32.63
C LYS A 617 -25.98 3.18 -33.10
N LEU A 618 -25.90 3.61 -34.36
CA LEU A 618 -24.65 4.11 -34.96
C LEU A 618 -24.22 5.44 -34.35
N PHE A 619 -22.94 5.79 -34.53
CA PHE A 619 -22.40 7.09 -34.15
C PHE A 619 -23.12 8.21 -34.92
N ILE A 620 -23.46 9.29 -34.21
CA ILE A 620 -24.13 10.47 -34.76
C ILE A 620 -23.10 11.57 -34.98
N LYS A 621 -22.89 11.96 -36.23
CA LYS A 621 -21.89 12.99 -36.57
C LYS A 621 -22.37 14.40 -36.24
N ASP A 622 -23.64 14.69 -36.52
CA ASP A 622 -24.24 16.01 -36.36
C ASP A 622 -25.78 15.92 -36.25
N SER A 623 -26.44 17.08 -36.06
CA SER A 623 -27.90 17.12 -35.86
C SER A 623 -28.70 16.75 -37.11
N LYS A 624 -28.12 16.76 -38.33
CA LYS A 624 -28.85 16.45 -39.57
C LYS A 624 -29.21 14.97 -39.68
N GLU A 625 -28.39 14.10 -39.11
CA GLU A 625 -28.64 12.65 -39.03
C GLU A 625 -29.85 12.30 -38.14
N LEU A 626 -30.36 13.26 -37.36
CA LEU A 626 -31.53 13.13 -36.50
C LEU A 626 -32.85 13.50 -37.20
N SER A 627 -32.83 13.74 -38.51
CA SER A 627 -34.03 14.08 -39.27
C SER A 627 -35.10 12.99 -39.16
N ASN A 628 -36.33 13.39 -38.84
CA ASN A 628 -37.49 12.51 -38.59
C ASN A 628 -37.30 11.53 -37.41
N LYS A 629 -36.39 11.83 -36.49
CA LYS A 629 -36.21 11.06 -35.24
C LYS A 629 -36.83 11.82 -34.07
N LYS A 630 -37.51 11.08 -33.19
CA LYS A 630 -38.01 11.58 -31.90
C LYS A 630 -36.87 11.74 -30.91
N VAL A 631 -36.57 12.96 -30.51
CA VAL A 631 -35.44 13.26 -29.63
C VAL A 631 -35.90 14.07 -28.42
N GLY A 632 -35.55 13.61 -27.23
CA GLY A 632 -35.93 14.24 -25.97
C GLY A 632 -35.05 15.45 -25.63
N ILE A 633 -35.67 16.55 -25.21
CA ILE A 633 -35.01 17.75 -24.69
C ILE A 633 -35.84 18.32 -23.53
N VAL A 634 -35.18 18.86 -22.51
CA VAL A 634 -35.90 19.49 -21.38
C VAL A 634 -36.70 20.71 -21.87
N LYS A 635 -37.98 20.77 -21.50
CA LYS A 635 -39.02 21.72 -22.00
C LYS A 635 -38.65 23.22 -22.02
N SER A 636 -37.67 23.64 -21.22
CA SER A 636 -37.26 25.05 -21.06
C SER A 636 -35.80 25.32 -21.49
N TYR A 637 -35.16 24.35 -22.15
CA TYR A 637 -33.80 24.54 -22.67
C TYR A 637 -33.84 25.33 -23.97
N ALA A 638 -32.98 26.33 -24.06
CA ALA A 638 -32.96 27.26 -25.19
C ALA A 638 -32.48 26.63 -26.50
N PHE A 639 -31.99 25.40 -26.46
CA PHE A 639 -31.46 24.70 -27.63
C PHE A 639 -32.51 24.16 -28.56
N LYS A 640 -33.77 24.11 -28.11
CA LYS A 640 -34.89 23.71 -28.95
C LYS A 640 -34.96 24.55 -30.22
N ASP A 641 -34.78 25.86 -30.09
CA ASP A 641 -34.83 26.79 -31.23
C ASP A 641 -33.58 26.68 -32.11
N VAL A 642 -32.40 26.55 -31.50
CA VAL A 642 -31.12 26.39 -32.21
C VAL A 642 -31.10 25.08 -33.02
N LEU A 643 -31.58 23.98 -32.45
CA LEU A 643 -31.68 22.69 -33.11
C LEU A 643 -32.73 22.71 -34.22
N LYS A 644 -33.90 23.30 -33.99
CA LYS A 644 -34.92 23.45 -35.05
C LYS A 644 -34.47 24.34 -36.20
N GLN A 645 -33.69 25.39 -35.92
CA GLN A 645 -33.15 26.25 -36.96
C GLN A 645 -32.14 25.51 -37.85
N ARG A 646 -31.34 24.61 -37.27
CA ARG A 646 -30.31 23.85 -38.00
C ARG A 646 -30.85 22.58 -38.67
N ASN A 647 -31.80 21.92 -38.02
CA ASN A 647 -32.52 20.78 -38.55
C ASN A 647 -34.04 20.95 -38.29
N PRO A 648 -34.78 21.52 -39.25
CA PRO A 648 -36.24 21.67 -39.12
C PRO A 648 -37.01 20.34 -39.06
N LEU A 649 -36.39 19.24 -39.51
CA LEU A 649 -37.01 17.91 -39.59
C LEU A 649 -36.84 17.07 -38.33
N ILE A 650 -36.13 17.57 -37.31
CA ILE A 650 -35.98 16.85 -36.03
C ILE A 650 -37.29 16.93 -35.22
N GLU A 651 -37.78 15.79 -34.73
CA GLU A 651 -39.00 15.73 -33.92
C GLU A 651 -38.63 15.88 -32.43
N ILE A 652 -38.64 17.10 -31.91
CA ILE A 652 -38.28 17.38 -30.52
C ILE A 652 -39.45 17.09 -29.58
N VAL A 653 -39.22 16.23 -28.61
CA VAL A 653 -40.17 15.88 -27.56
C VAL A 653 -39.71 16.49 -26.23
N ASP A 654 -40.61 17.22 -25.57
CA ASP A 654 -40.30 17.83 -24.28
C ASP A 654 -40.28 16.76 -23.17
N VAL A 655 -39.23 16.79 -22.34
CA VAL A 655 -39.11 15.98 -21.11
C VAL A 655 -38.97 16.89 -19.89
N LYS A 656 -39.27 16.39 -18.68
CA LYS A 656 -39.18 17.19 -17.45
C LYS A 656 -37.75 17.42 -17.00
N ASN A 657 -36.91 16.38 -17.08
CA ASN A 657 -35.51 16.39 -16.64
C ASN A 657 -34.69 15.32 -17.38
N ALA A 658 -33.39 15.27 -17.10
CA ALA A 658 -32.48 14.32 -17.73
C ALA A 658 -32.83 12.85 -17.44
N LYS A 659 -33.35 12.55 -16.24
CA LYS A 659 -33.76 11.19 -15.86
C LYS A 659 -34.88 10.68 -16.78
N GLU A 660 -35.97 11.44 -16.91
CA GLU A 660 -37.10 11.08 -17.78
C GLU A 660 -36.64 10.93 -19.24
N GLY A 661 -35.77 11.85 -19.70
CA GLY A 661 -35.20 11.78 -21.04
C GLY A 661 -34.46 10.48 -21.32
N LEU A 662 -33.58 10.06 -20.42
CA LEU A 662 -32.83 8.82 -20.54
C LEU A 662 -33.73 7.57 -20.42
N GLU A 663 -34.70 7.55 -19.50
CA GLU A 663 -35.68 6.46 -19.34
C GLU A 663 -36.49 6.21 -20.63
N ARG A 664 -36.90 7.30 -21.29
CA ARG A 664 -37.67 7.24 -22.53
C ARG A 664 -36.81 6.78 -23.73
N VAL A 665 -35.49 6.99 -23.68
CA VAL A 665 -34.55 6.38 -24.65
C VAL A 665 -34.35 4.89 -24.36
N SER A 666 -34.14 4.52 -23.10
CA SER A 666 -33.95 3.12 -22.68
C SER A 666 -35.18 2.25 -23.00
N SER A 667 -36.39 2.76 -22.77
CA SER A 667 -37.64 2.08 -23.17
C SER A 667 -37.85 2.03 -24.69
N GLY A 668 -37.14 2.84 -25.47
CA GLY A 668 -37.26 2.92 -26.93
C GLY A 668 -38.35 3.85 -27.45
N GLU A 669 -39.00 4.63 -26.56
CA GLU A 669 -39.97 5.64 -26.94
C GLU A 669 -39.33 6.81 -27.70
N LEU A 670 -38.09 7.16 -27.32
CA LEU A 670 -37.27 8.18 -27.98
C LEU A 670 -36.07 7.53 -28.67
N PHE A 671 -35.69 8.08 -29.83
CA PHE A 671 -34.47 7.70 -30.53
C PHE A 671 -33.22 8.07 -29.74
N GLY A 672 -33.24 9.26 -29.11
CA GLY A 672 -32.17 9.72 -28.26
C GLY A 672 -32.59 10.87 -27.35
N TYR A 673 -31.73 11.22 -26.40
CA TYR A 673 -31.89 12.32 -25.47
C TYR A 673 -30.70 13.26 -25.62
N ILE A 674 -30.96 14.56 -25.77
CA ILE A 674 -29.90 15.56 -25.96
C ILE A 674 -29.71 16.39 -24.69
N ASP A 675 -28.47 16.49 -24.24
CA ASP A 675 -28.04 17.34 -23.12
C ASP A 675 -26.53 17.60 -23.20
N ILE A 676 -25.96 18.25 -22.19
CA ILE A 676 -24.51 18.31 -22.03
C ILE A 676 -23.94 16.98 -21.57
N MET A 677 -22.72 16.68 -22.01
CA MET A 677 -22.04 15.42 -21.76
C MET A 677 -21.98 15.03 -20.27
N PRO A 678 -21.67 15.91 -19.31
CA PRO A 678 -21.62 15.52 -17.91
C PRO A 678 -22.99 15.18 -17.31
N ALA A 679 -24.08 15.83 -17.76
CA ALA A 679 -25.43 15.53 -17.28
C ALA A 679 -25.90 14.15 -17.76
N ILE A 680 -25.63 13.81 -19.03
CA ILE A 680 -25.89 12.47 -19.57
C ILE A 680 -25.03 11.42 -18.87
N GLY A 681 -23.73 11.67 -18.74
CA GLY A 681 -22.80 10.73 -18.09
C GLY A 681 -23.19 10.45 -16.64
N TYR A 682 -23.47 11.51 -15.87
CA TYR A 682 -23.95 11.41 -14.50
C TYR A 682 -25.30 10.68 -14.41
N GLY A 683 -26.24 10.98 -15.31
CA GLY A 683 -27.55 10.32 -15.36
C GLY A 683 -27.45 8.83 -15.65
N ILE A 684 -26.69 8.43 -16.68
CA ILE A 684 -26.44 7.03 -17.03
C ILE A 684 -25.85 6.28 -15.83
N GLN A 685 -24.85 6.86 -15.17
CA GLN A 685 -24.20 6.24 -14.03
C GLN A 685 -25.11 6.16 -12.80
N LYS A 686 -25.69 7.29 -12.38
CA LYS A 686 -26.53 7.38 -11.17
C LYS A 686 -27.74 6.48 -11.23
N TYR A 687 -28.37 6.37 -12.41
CA TYR A 687 -29.58 5.59 -12.59
C TYR A 687 -29.31 4.20 -13.20
N SER A 688 -28.04 3.80 -13.34
CA SER A 688 -27.62 2.48 -13.84
C SER A 688 -28.18 2.11 -15.22
N MET A 689 -28.27 3.09 -16.13
CA MET A 689 -28.81 2.93 -17.49
C MET A 689 -27.71 2.52 -18.48
N PHE A 690 -27.05 1.39 -18.21
CA PHE A 690 -25.88 0.93 -18.97
C PHE A 690 -26.21 0.43 -20.39
N ASP A 691 -27.48 0.33 -20.74
CA ASP A 691 -27.98 0.09 -22.09
C ASP A 691 -27.92 1.33 -23.00
N LEU A 692 -27.47 2.47 -22.46
CA LEU A 692 -27.31 3.73 -23.17
C LEU A 692 -25.83 4.10 -23.34
N LYS A 693 -25.53 4.85 -24.41
CA LYS A 693 -24.23 5.48 -24.67
C LYS A 693 -24.40 6.90 -25.17
N ILE A 694 -23.36 7.71 -24.99
CA ILE A 694 -23.21 8.97 -25.73
C ILE A 694 -22.82 8.61 -27.17
N ALA A 695 -23.71 8.91 -28.12
CA ALA A 695 -23.58 8.48 -29.51
C ALA A 695 -22.91 9.51 -30.42
N GLY A 696 -22.76 10.75 -29.98
CA GLY A 696 -22.20 11.81 -30.81
C GLY A 696 -22.20 13.18 -30.16
N LYS A 697 -21.28 14.04 -30.59
CA LYS A 697 -21.23 15.47 -30.23
C LYS A 697 -21.93 16.29 -31.31
N LEU A 698 -22.79 17.21 -30.89
CA LEU A 698 -23.52 18.15 -31.76
C LEU A 698 -22.69 19.42 -32.01
N GLU A 699 -23.17 20.29 -32.90
CA GLU A 699 -22.35 21.30 -33.60
C GLU A 699 -21.93 22.52 -32.77
N PHE A 700 -22.21 22.56 -31.46
CA PHE A 700 -21.82 23.66 -30.58
C PHE A 700 -21.64 23.22 -29.14
N ASP A 701 -20.81 23.98 -28.41
CA ASP A 701 -20.60 23.80 -26.98
C ASP A 701 -21.53 24.74 -26.19
N ILE A 702 -21.99 24.26 -25.04
CA ILE A 702 -22.83 24.98 -24.11
C ILE A 702 -21.95 25.80 -23.19
N LYS A 703 -22.00 27.13 -23.37
CA LYS A 703 -21.28 28.09 -22.53
C LYS A 703 -22.14 28.50 -21.34
N LEU A 704 -21.65 28.24 -20.13
CA LEU A 704 -22.30 28.53 -18.86
C LEU A 704 -21.65 29.74 -18.20
N SER A 705 -22.49 30.69 -17.78
CA SER A 705 -22.16 31.96 -17.15
C SER A 705 -23.02 32.15 -15.90
N ILE A 706 -22.61 33.08 -15.03
CA ILE A 706 -23.53 33.64 -14.03
C ILE A 706 -24.37 34.71 -14.74
N ALA A 707 -25.69 34.65 -14.58
CA ALA A 707 -26.56 35.74 -14.98
C ALA A 707 -26.93 36.59 -13.76
N SER A 708 -27.03 37.89 -13.98
CA SER A 708 -27.56 38.85 -13.03
C SER A 708 -28.63 39.69 -13.70
N ARG A 709 -29.47 40.38 -12.94
CA ARG A 709 -30.48 41.26 -13.54
C ARG A 709 -29.83 42.40 -14.32
N ASN A 710 -30.39 42.73 -15.49
CA ASN A 710 -29.83 43.78 -16.34
C ASN A 710 -29.97 45.21 -15.78
N ASP A 711 -30.88 45.45 -14.84
CA ASP A 711 -31.05 46.73 -14.13
C ASP A 711 -30.03 46.94 -13.01
N GLU A 712 -29.18 45.95 -12.73
CA GLU A 712 -28.10 46.02 -11.73
C GLU A 712 -26.73 45.64 -12.35
N PRO A 713 -26.19 46.43 -13.30
CA PRO A 713 -24.93 46.10 -13.98
C PRO A 713 -23.72 46.01 -13.03
N LEU A 714 -23.73 46.74 -11.91
CA LEU A 714 -22.71 46.63 -10.88
C LEU A 714 -22.66 45.23 -10.25
N LEU A 715 -23.82 44.58 -10.06
CA LEU A 715 -23.86 43.21 -9.56
C LEU A 715 -23.20 42.24 -10.54
N ASN A 716 -23.42 42.42 -11.85
CA ASN A 716 -22.75 41.62 -12.86
C ASN A 716 -21.23 41.77 -12.82
N ASN A 717 -20.74 43.00 -12.68
CA ASN A 717 -19.31 43.29 -12.60
C ASN A 717 -18.68 42.68 -11.33
N ILE A 718 -19.39 42.73 -10.21
CA ILE A 718 -18.97 42.08 -8.97
C ILE A 718 -18.87 40.55 -9.17
N MET A 719 -19.88 39.94 -9.79
CA MET A 719 -19.86 38.50 -10.09
C MET A 719 -18.72 38.14 -11.05
N GLN A 720 -18.46 38.96 -12.07
CA GLN A 720 -17.33 38.77 -12.98
C GLN A 720 -16.00 38.80 -12.23
N LYS A 721 -15.77 39.81 -11.38
CA LYS A 721 -14.55 39.92 -10.59
C LYS A 721 -14.40 38.76 -9.60
N ALA A 722 -15.48 38.38 -8.92
CA ALA A 722 -15.46 37.23 -8.03
C ALA A 722 -15.12 35.94 -8.79
N LEU A 723 -15.61 35.75 -10.01
CA LEU A 723 -15.23 34.62 -10.87
C LEU A 723 -13.78 34.67 -11.35
N ASP A 724 -13.24 35.86 -11.60
CA ASP A 724 -11.85 36.05 -12.03
C ASP A 724 -10.84 35.77 -10.91
N GLU A 725 -11.25 35.90 -9.64
CA GLU A 725 -10.43 35.50 -8.48
C GLU A 725 -10.37 33.98 -8.28
N ILE A 726 -11.33 33.22 -8.81
CA ILE A 726 -11.33 31.76 -8.73
C ILE A 726 -10.36 31.24 -9.80
N SER A 727 -9.26 30.65 -9.34
CA SER A 727 -8.26 30.08 -10.26
C SER A 727 -8.85 28.95 -11.11
N GLU A 728 -8.32 28.76 -12.32
CA GLU A 728 -8.71 27.65 -13.20
C GLU A 728 -8.51 26.28 -12.54
N GLU A 729 -7.53 26.16 -11.64
CA GLU A 729 -7.33 24.95 -10.83
C GLU A 729 -8.46 24.73 -9.83
N GLN A 730 -8.92 25.76 -9.12
CA GLN A 730 -10.07 25.66 -8.22
C GLN A 730 -11.36 25.33 -9.00
N LYS A 731 -11.60 26.01 -10.13
CA LYS A 731 -12.73 25.69 -11.03
C LYS A 731 -12.68 24.21 -11.43
N ARG A 732 -11.51 23.72 -11.86
CA ARG A 732 -11.30 22.31 -12.22
C ARG A 732 -11.54 21.37 -11.05
N THR A 733 -11.08 21.70 -9.83
CA THR A 733 -11.31 20.86 -8.65
C THR A 733 -12.79 20.74 -8.31
N ILE A 734 -13.54 21.85 -8.37
CA ILE A 734 -15.00 21.84 -8.18
C ILE A 734 -15.66 20.99 -9.26
N ILE A 735 -15.33 21.22 -10.52
CA ILE A 735 -15.91 20.49 -11.66
C ILE A 735 -15.62 18.99 -11.53
N ASN A 736 -14.37 18.61 -11.26
CA ASN A 736 -13.97 17.20 -11.10
C ASN A 736 -14.66 16.55 -9.90
N LYS A 737 -14.84 17.25 -8.77
CA LYS A 737 -15.57 16.70 -7.61
C LYS A 737 -16.95 16.13 -7.99
N TRP A 738 -17.63 16.75 -8.96
CA TRP A 738 -18.97 16.35 -9.40
C TRP A 738 -19.00 15.47 -10.66
N ILE A 739 -17.99 15.59 -11.54
CA ILE A 739 -17.94 14.90 -12.86
C ILE A 739 -17.03 13.67 -12.85
N GLU A 740 -16.07 13.59 -11.92
CA GLU A 740 -15.16 12.45 -11.81
C GLU A 740 -15.95 11.16 -11.59
N ILE A 741 -15.71 10.20 -12.47
CA ILE A 741 -16.31 8.86 -12.43
C ILE A 741 -15.75 8.16 -11.19
N LYS A 742 -16.40 8.38 -10.04
CA LYS A 742 -16.25 7.47 -8.91
C LYS A 742 -16.95 6.20 -9.34
N VAL A 743 -16.17 5.21 -9.77
CA VAL A 743 -16.64 3.83 -9.87
C VAL A 743 -16.94 3.38 -8.45
N ALA A 744 -18.09 3.79 -7.92
CA ALA A 744 -18.72 3.13 -6.80
C ALA A 744 -19.25 1.83 -7.36
N GLN A 745 -18.37 0.83 -7.46
CA GLN A 745 -18.85 -0.53 -7.32
C GLN A 745 -19.45 -0.57 -5.91
N GLU A 746 -20.78 -0.47 -5.81
CA GLU A 746 -21.46 -1.13 -4.70
C GLU A 746 -21.15 -2.62 -4.88
N VAL A 747 -20.02 -3.04 -4.34
CA VAL A 747 -19.62 -4.43 -4.35
C VAL A 747 -20.73 -5.13 -3.59
N ASN A 748 -21.51 -5.94 -4.29
CA ASN A 748 -22.46 -6.82 -3.65
C ASN A 748 -21.66 -7.82 -2.81
N TYR A 749 -21.40 -7.45 -1.55
CA TYR A 749 -20.61 -8.24 -0.62
C TYR A 749 -21.29 -9.57 -0.29
N THR A 750 -22.52 -9.82 -0.73
CA THR A 750 -23.20 -11.10 -0.48
C THR A 750 -22.43 -12.26 -1.10
N LEU A 751 -22.05 -12.16 -2.38
CA LEU A 751 -21.26 -13.21 -3.03
C LEU A 751 -19.82 -13.23 -2.48
N LEU A 752 -19.26 -12.08 -2.12
CA LEU A 752 -17.92 -11.98 -1.55
C LEU A 752 -17.84 -12.61 -0.15
N TRP A 753 -18.83 -12.38 0.71
CA TRP A 753 -18.96 -13.00 2.01
C TRP A 753 -19.29 -14.48 1.89
N GLN A 754 -20.15 -14.91 0.95
CA GLN A 754 -20.41 -16.32 0.71
C GLN A 754 -19.16 -17.06 0.24
N THR A 755 -18.42 -16.49 -0.72
CA THR A 755 -17.17 -17.07 -1.23
C THR A 755 -16.05 -17.00 -0.19
N SER A 756 -15.95 -15.92 0.59
CA SER A 756 -15.01 -15.79 1.70
C SER A 756 -15.35 -16.70 2.87
N LEU A 757 -16.63 -16.98 3.13
CA LEU A 757 -17.06 -17.97 4.12
C LEU A 757 -16.71 -19.38 3.66
N VAL A 758 -16.97 -19.72 2.39
CA VAL A 758 -16.56 -21.01 1.80
C VAL A 758 -15.04 -21.14 1.85
N PHE A 759 -14.29 -20.09 1.49
CA PHE A 759 -12.84 -20.09 1.55
C PHE A 759 -12.33 -20.17 3.00
N ALA A 760 -12.94 -19.48 3.95
CA ALA A 760 -12.62 -19.56 5.37
C ALA A 760 -12.92 -20.96 5.93
N ILE A 761 -14.01 -21.60 5.52
CA ILE A 761 -14.33 -22.99 5.87
C ILE A 761 -13.29 -23.93 5.26
N ILE A 762 -12.90 -23.75 4.00
CA ILE A 762 -11.83 -24.53 3.36
C ILE A 762 -10.50 -24.34 4.10
N VAL A 763 -10.13 -23.10 4.42
CA VAL A 763 -8.92 -22.78 5.19
C VAL A 763 -8.99 -23.37 6.59
N LEU A 764 -10.13 -23.31 7.28
CA LEU A 764 -10.32 -23.94 8.59
C LEU A 764 -10.26 -25.46 8.50
N ILE A 765 -10.80 -26.08 7.44
CA ILE A 765 -10.67 -27.51 7.18
C ILE A 765 -9.20 -27.86 6.90
N ILE A 766 -8.48 -27.06 6.11
CA ILE A 766 -7.06 -27.25 5.82
C ILE A 766 -6.24 -27.07 7.11
N LEU A 767 -6.50 -26.05 7.92
CA LEU A 767 -5.81 -25.81 9.19
C LEU A 767 -6.13 -26.91 10.21
N TYR A 768 -7.38 -27.34 10.30
CA TYR A 768 -7.80 -28.48 11.11
C TYR A 768 -7.10 -29.75 10.65
N LYS A 769 -7.16 -30.08 9.35
CA LYS A 769 -6.47 -31.23 8.77
C LYS A 769 -4.97 -31.15 8.95
N ASN A 770 -4.34 -29.99 8.76
CA ASN A 770 -2.90 -29.80 8.97
C ASN A 770 -2.52 -29.96 10.44
N ARG A 771 -3.34 -29.45 11.38
CA ARG A 771 -3.12 -29.64 12.81
C ARG A 771 -3.29 -31.10 13.21
N THR A 772 -4.33 -31.76 12.70
CA THR A 772 -4.55 -33.20 12.88
C THR A 772 -3.40 -34.02 12.30
N VAL A 773 -2.98 -33.74 11.06
CA VAL A 773 -1.84 -34.40 10.40
C VAL A 773 -0.54 -34.14 11.15
N HIS A 774 -0.31 -32.94 11.67
CA HIS A 774 0.89 -32.65 12.46
C HIS A 774 0.91 -33.42 13.78
N LEU A 775 -0.24 -33.51 14.47
CA LEU A 775 -0.39 -34.32 15.68
C LEU A 775 -0.22 -35.82 15.38
N LEU A 776 -0.88 -36.32 14.33
CA LEU A 776 -0.73 -37.70 13.86
C LEU A 776 0.70 -38.00 13.44
N ASN A 777 1.40 -37.09 12.76
CA ASN A 777 2.80 -37.28 12.36
C ASN A 777 3.71 -37.31 13.59
N LYS A 778 3.43 -36.51 14.61
CA LYS A 778 4.17 -36.54 15.88
C LYS A 778 3.98 -37.87 16.60
N ASP A 779 2.74 -38.35 16.69
CA ASP A 779 2.42 -39.64 17.30
C ASP A 779 2.99 -40.80 16.47
N LEU A 780 2.94 -40.72 15.15
CA LEU A 780 3.53 -41.69 14.22
C LEU A 780 5.05 -41.73 14.34
N THR A 781 5.71 -40.57 14.48
CA THR A 781 7.17 -40.51 14.70
C THR A 781 7.54 -41.09 16.06
N LYS A 782 6.74 -40.82 17.09
CA LYS A 782 6.95 -41.39 18.42
C LYS A 782 6.77 -42.91 18.40
N ALA A 783 5.68 -43.41 17.83
CA ALA A 783 5.42 -44.84 17.67
C ALA A 783 6.49 -45.52 16.79
N LYS A 784 6.97 -44.86 15.74
CA LYS A 784 8.07 -45.36 14.91
C LYS A 784 9.36 -45.49 15.72
N ASN A 785 9.74 -44.47 16.47
CA ASN A 785 10.93 -44.52 17.31
C ASN A 785 10.80 -45.59 18.40
N GLU A 786 9.63 -45.71 19.04
CA GLU A 786 9.35 -46.77 20.02
C GLU A 786 9.45 -48.17 19.39
N ILE A 787 8.96 -48.36 18.16
CA ILE A 787 9.11 -49.62 17.42
C ILE A 787 10.56 -49.89 17.06
N GLU A 788 11.32 -48.87 16.60
CA GLU A 788 12.74 -49.02 16.26
C GLU A 788 13.58 -49.35 17.50
N GLU A 789 13.30 -48.72 18.65
CA GLU A 789 13.92 -49.05 19.94
C GLU A 789 13.57 -50.47 20.38
N GLN A 790 12.30 -50.88 20.30
CA GLN A 790 11.89 -52.25 20.61
C GLN A 790 12.57 -53.28 19.71
N GLN A 791 12.66 -53.02 18.40
CA GLN A 791 13.38 -53.88 17.46
C GLN A 791 14.87 -53.95 17.75
N HIS A 792 15.49 -52.82 18.13
CA HIS A 792 16.89 -52.77 18.53
C HIS A 792 17.13 -53.61 19.79
N MET A 793 16.27 -53.49 20.81
CA MET A 793 16.37 -54.28 22.04
C MET A 793 16.23 -55.78 21.77
N VAL A 794 15.23 -56.19 20.96
CA VAL A 794 15.05 -57.60 20.58
C VAL A 794 16.27 -58.13 19.82
N ASN A 795 16.79 -57.39 18.83
CA ASN A 795 17.97 -57.82 18.07
C ASN A 795 19.27 -57.85 18.89
N LYS A 796 19.33 -57.15 20.03
CA LYS A 796 20.51 -57.05 20.88
C LYS A 796 20.55 -58.10 22.00
N TYR A 797 19.40 -58.55 22.51
CA TYR A 797 19.34 -59.41 23.70
C TYR A 797 18.71 -60.79 23.46
N VAL A 798 17.88 -60.95 22.43
CA VAL A 798 17.18 -62.22 22.16
C VAL A 798 17.99 -63.05 21.17
N LEU A 799 18.18 -64.34 21.39
CA LEU A 799 18.82 -65.23 20.43
C LEU A 799 17.78 -65.63 19.37
N ILE A 800 17.98 -65.22 18.11
CA ILE A 800 17.02 -65.49 17.02
C ILE A 800 17.72 -66.21 15.88
N LEU A 801 17.16 -67.38 15.52
CA LEU A 801 17.53 -68.15 14.34
C LEU A 801 16.31 -68.27 13.42
N THR A 802 16.52 -68.21 12.11
CA THR A 802 15.49 -68.48 11.12
C THR A 802 16.01 -69.49 10.12
N THR A 803 15.16 -70.44 9.77
CA THR A 803 15.45 -71.49 8.79
C THR A 803 14.42 -71.48 7.67
N ASP A 804 14.75 -72.10 6.55
CA ASP A 804 13.78 -72.48 5.52
C ASP A 804 12.96 -73.72 5.94
N THR A 805 12.08 -74.19 5.06
CA THR A 805 11.24 -75.37 5.34
C THR A 805 12.02 -76.67 5.50
N ASN A 806 13.28 -76.71 5.09
CA ASN A 806 14.18 -77.87 5.19
C ASN A 806 15.14 -77.77 6.39
N GLY A 807 15.00 -76.74 7.23
CA GLY A 807 15.85 -76.51 8.39
C GLY A 807 17.24 -75.96 8.05
N ILE A 808 17.40 -75.36 6.87
CA ILE A 808 18.62 -74.63 6.47
C ILE A 808 18.54 -73.21 7.02
N ILE A 809 19.58 -72.77 7.72
CA ILE A 809 19.64 -71.46 8.37
C ILE A 809 19.68 -70.36 7.30
N THR A 810 18.68 -69.49 7.32
CA THR A 810 18.56 -68.32 6.41
C THR A 810 18.86 -67.00 7.12
N LYS A 811 18.75 -66.96 8.46
CA LYS A 811 19.10 -65.78 9.26
C LYS A 811 19.51 -66.20 10.67
N ALA A 812 20.56 -65.57 11.20
CA ALA A 812 20.91 -65.58 12.62
C ALA A 812 21.20 -64.13 13.03
N ASN A 813 20.70 -63.70 14.19
CA ASN A 813 21.06 -62.38 14.72
C ASN A 813 22.37 -62.45 15.51
N GLU A 814 22.98 -61.29 15.76
CA GLU A 814 24.32 -61.19 16.34
C GLU A 814 24.45 -61.87 17.72
N PRO A 815 23.48 -61.75 18.64
CA PRO A 815 23.52 -62.48 19.90
C PRO A 815 23.57 -64.00 19.71
N TYR A 816 22.74 -64.55 18.80
CA TYR A 816 22.75 -65.98 18.49
C TYR A 816 24.15 -66.44 18.06
N CYS A 817 24.76 -65.74 17.09
CA CYS A 817 26.11 -66.02 16.60
C CYS A 817 27.16 -66.01 17.71
N LYS A 818 27.14 -64.98 18.57
CA LYS A 818 28.07 -64.85 19.71
C LYS A 818 27.95 -66.00 20.69
N THR A 819 26.73 -66.39 21.05
CA THR A 819 26.45 -67.46 22.01
C THR A 819 26.94 -68.82 21.50
N VAL A 820 26.65 -69.19 20.24
CA VAL A 820 27.10 -70.47 19.69
C VAL A 820 28.56 -70.47 19.20
N GLY A 821 29.19 -69.31 19.12
CA GLY A 821 30.60 -69.14 18.73
C GLY A 821 30.87 -69.18 17.22
N TYR A 822 29.83 -69.16 16.38
CA TYR A 822 29.96 -69.13 14.92
C TYR A 822 29.71 -67.72 14.38
N THR A 823 30.38 -67.34 13.30
CA THR A 823 30.01 -66.11 12.58
C THR A 823 28.72 -66.31 11.79
N LYS A 824 28.07 -65.20 11.40
CA LYS A 824 26.85 -65.27 10.60
C LYS A 824 27.11 -65.98 9.26
N GLU A 825 28.23 -65.69 8.62
CA GLU A 825 28.62 -66.26 7.33
C GLU A 825 28.87 -67.78 7.43
N GLU A 826 29.33 -68.27 8.58
CA GLU A 826 29.56 -69.70 8.83
C GLU A 826 28.25 -70.48 9.05
N LEU A 827 27.24 -69.83 9.65
CA LEU A 827 25.93 -70.45 9.93
C LEU A 827 24.99 -70.43 8.73
N LEU A 828 25.03 -69.37 7.92
CA LEU A 828 24.13 -69.23 6.78
C LEU A 828 24.32 -70.38 5.77
N GLY A 829 23.21 -70.99 5.35
CA GLY A 829 23.22 -72.12 4.41
C GLY A 829 23.56 -73.47 5.03
N LYS A 830 23.90 -73.54 6.33
CA LYS A 830 24.05 -74.81 7.05
C LYS A 830 22.70 -75.30 7.58
N LYS A 831 22.53 -76.62 7.74
CA LYS A 831 21.39 -77.17 8.47
C LYS A 831 21.54 -76.88 9.96
N HIS A 832 20.44 -76.54 10.65
CA HIS A 832 20.42 -76.34 12.11
C HIS A 832 21.01 -77.52 12.91
N THR A 833 20.94 -78.74 12.38
CA THR A 833 21.56 -79.95 12.95
C THR A 833 23.09 -79.90 13.01
N HIS A 834 23.75 -78.94 12.35
CA HIS A 834 25.21 -78.78 12.42
C HIS A 834 25.72 -78.57 13.84
N MET A 835 24.88 -78.00 14.73
CA MET A 835 25.21 -77.74 16.13
C MET A 835 24.68 -78.83 17.09
N ARG A 836 24.12 -79.95 16.59
CA ARG A 836 23.51 -80.99 17.43
C ARG A 836 24.56 -81.68 18.30
N HIS A 837 24.28 -81.86 19.59
CA HIS A 837 25.10 -82.70 20.46
C HIS A 837 24.86 -84.20 20.16
N PRO A 838 25.91 -85.06 20.12
CA PRO A 838 25.78 -86.50 19.86
C PRO A 838 24.88 -87.27 20.84
N ASP A 839 24.73 -86.77 22.06
CA ASP A 839 23.96 -87.41 23.15
C ASP A 839 22.43 -87.31 22.99
N LEU A 840 21.94 -86.50 22.05
CA LEU A 840 20.50 -86.35 21.85
C LEU A 840 19.95 -87.52 21.04
N ASP A 841 18.87 -88.12 21.54
CA ASP A 841 18.14 -89.20 20.88
C ASP A 841 17.45 -88.73 19.58
N ASP A 842 17.31 -89.63 18.61
CA ASP A 842 16.64 -89.36 17.33
C ASP A 842 15.13 -89.15 17.50
N ASP A 843 14.50 -89.82 18.48
CA ASP A 843 13.07 -89.70 18.78
C ASP A 843 12.68 -88.26 19.19
N PHE A 844 13.61 -87.52 19.82
CA PHE A 844 13.41 -86.13 20.19
C PHE A 844 13.22 -85.22 18.95
N PHE A 845 14.05 -85.40 17.92
CA PHE A 845 13.96 -84.60 16.70
C PHE A 845 12.76 -84.98 15.84
N VAL A 846 12.32 -86.24 15.88
CA VAL A 846 11.06 -86.68 15.25
C VAL A 846 9.89 -85.89 15.83
N ASN A 847 9.79 -85.80 17.17
CA ASN A 847 8.75 -85.03 17.83
C ASN A 847 8.78 -83.53 17.46
N LEU A 848 9.98 -82.93 17.44
CA LEU A 848 10.16 -81.53 17.04
C LEU A 848 9.66 -81.29 15.62
N TRP A 849 10.11 -82.10 14.66
CA TRP A 849 9.76 -81.96 13.25
C TRP A 849 8.29 -82.26 12.97
N GLU A 850 7.69 -83.26 13.62
CA GLU A 850 6.25 -83.51 13.53
C GLU A 850 5.42 -82.34 14.05
N THR A 851 5.88 -81.67 15.09
CA THR A 851 5.16 -80.53 15.70
C THR A 851 5.18 -79.33 14.76
N ILE A 852 6.37 -78.88 14.34
CA ILE A 852 6.50 -77.66 13.52
C ILE A 852 6.02 -77.88 12.08
N SER A 853 6.10 -79.11 11.54
CA SER A 853 5.58 -79.42 10.20
C SER A 853 4.05 -79.35 10.10
N LYS A 854 3.34 -79.60 11.21
CA LYS A 854 1.88 -79.44 11.36
C LYS A 854 1.46 -78.00 11.74
N ASP A 855 2.36 -77.04 11.53
CA ASP A 855 2.17 -75.62 11.80
C ASP A 855 1.87 -75.29 13.29
N LYS A 856 2.32 -76.16 14.21
CA LYS A 856 2.24 -75.91 15.66
C LYS A 856 3.55 -75.34 16.19
N ILE A 857 3.47 -74.60 17.29
CA ILE A 857 4.63 -74.10 18.02
C ILE A 857 5.25 -75.27 18.80
N TRP A 858 6.57 -75.42 18.72
CA TRP A 858 7.33 -76.37 19.52
C TRP A 858 8.14 -75.61 20.58
N SER A 859 8.22 -76.18 21.79
CA SER A 859 9.03 -75.64 22.89
C SER A 859 9.79 -76.75 23.60
N GLY A 860 11.07 -76.56 23.87
CA GLY A 860 11.87 -77.52 24.62
C GLY A 860 13.33 -77.12 24.80
N GLU A 861 14.00 -77.84 25.71
CA GLU A 861 15.43 -77.68 25.98
C GLU A 861 16.25 -78.57 25.04
N ILE A 862 17.23 -77.98 24.35
CA ILE A 862 18.10 -78.66 23.39
C ILE A 862 19.55 -78.52 23.83
N LYS A 863 20.26 -79.65 23.88
CA LYS A 863 21.70 -79.72 24.09
C LYS A 863 22.43 -79.61 22.74
N ASN A 864 23.20 -78.56 22.55
CA ASN A 864 23.97 -78.29 21.33
C ASN A 864 25.48 -78.23 21.62
N LEU A 865 26.28 -78.23 20.56
CA LEU A 865 27.71 -77.99 20.56
C LEU A 865 28.02 -76.60 20.02
N ARG A 866 28.83 -75.86 20.76
CA ARG A 866 29.46 -74.62 20.31
C ARG A 866 30.60 -74.92 19.36
N LYS A 867 31.07 -73.90 18.63
CA LYS A 867 32.19 -74.04 17.68
C LYS A 867 33.48 -74.57 18.30
N ASP A 868 33.74 -74.23 19.56
CA ASP A 868 34.90 -74.67 20.35
C ASP A 868 34.78 -76.10 20.88
N GLY A 869 33.64 -76.77 20.66
CA GLY A 869 33.35 -78.12 21.13
C GLY A 869 32.73 -78.18 22.53
N GLU A 870 32.50 -77.04 23.19
CA GLU A 870 31.80 -77.02 24.47
C GLU A 870 30.28 -77.28 24.29
N THR A 871 29.68 -77.89 25.31
CA THR A 871 28.23 -78.10 25.36
C THR A 871 27.52 -76.80 25.74
N ILE A 872 26.45 -76.48 25.03
CA ILE A 872 25.50 -75.41 25.37
C ILE A 872 24.09 -75.95 25.47
N TRP A 873 23.34 -75.51 26.48
CA TRP A 873 21.92 -75.81 26.61
C TRP A 873 21.08 -74.61 26.21
N LEU A 874 20.20 -74.80 25.23
CA LEU A 874 19.28 -73.78 24.76
C LEU A 874 17.84 -74.19 25.05
N ASN A 875 17.10 -73.36 25.78
CA ASN A 875 15.64 -73.47 25.82
C ASN A 875 15.07 -72.74 24.60
N MET A 876 14.33 -73.43 23.73
CA MET A 876 13.94 -72.92 22.42
C MET A 876 12.44 -72.95 22.20
N TYR A 877 11.93 -71.92 21.54
CA TYR A 877 10.57 -71.82 21.01
C TYR A 877 10.63 -71.68 19.49
N ILE A 878 10.03 -72.62 18.77
CA ILE A 878 10.10 -72.69 17.30
C ILE A 878 8.69 -72.56 16.71
N GLU A 879 8.49 -71.56 15.86
CA GLU A 879 7.22 -71.28 15.18
C GLU A 879 7.36 -71.32 13.64
N PRO A 880 6.32 -71.73 12.90
CA PRO A 880 6.30 -71.64 11.44
C PRO A 880 6.15 -70.20 10.96
N ILE A 881 6.91 -69.80 9.94
CA ILE A 881 6.76 -68.52 9.25
C ILE A 881 5.87 -68.73 8.04
N ILE A 882 4.66 -68.16 8.08
CA ILE A 882 3.68 -68.20 6.98
C ILE A 882 3.63 -66.82 6.31
N LYS A 883 3.83 -66.78 4.99
CA LYS A 883 3.69 -65.57 4.16
C LYS A 883 2.78 -65.89 2.98
N GLU A 884 1.76 -65.07 2.76
CA GLU A 884 0.78 -65.27 1.66
C GLU A 884 0.18 -66.69 1.63
N ASN A 885 -0.25 -67.20 2.80
CA ASN A 885 -0.76 -68.58 2.98
C ASN A 885 0.21 -69.73 2.65
N LYS A 886 1.51 -69.45 2.45
CA LYS A 886 2.53 -70.47 2.23
C LYS A 886 3.56 -70.44 3.36
N LYS A 887 3.86 -71.62 3.94
CA LYS A 887 4.96 -71.77 4.89
C LYS A 887 6.28 -71.59 4.16
N ILE A 888 7.10 -70.64 4.62
CA ILE A 888 8.39 -70.29 4.02
C ILE A 888 9.59 -70.70 4.89
N GLY A 889 9.34 -71.13 6.14
CA GLY A 889 10.42 -71.52 7.05
C GLY A 889 9.98 -71.56 8.51
N TYR A 890 10.95 -71.55 9.42
CA TYR A 890 10.73 -71.56 10.87
C TYR A 890 11.55 -70.48 11.56
N ARG A 891 11.00 -69.88 12.61
CA ARG A 891 11.71 -68.95 13.49
C ARG A 891 11.90 -69.61 14.85
N ALA A 892 13.14 -69.61 15.33
CA ALA A 892 13.47 -70.03 16.68
C ALA A 892 13.88 -68.83 17.53
N ILE A 893 13.34 -68.74 18.73
CA ILE A 893 13.80 -67.87 19.80
C ILE A 893 14.41 -68.76 20.88
N SER A 894 15.63 -68.43 21.32
CA SER A 894 16.38 -69.24 22.27
C SER A 894 16.80 -68.46 23.51
N GLU A 895 16.92 -69.16 24.62
CA GLU A 895 17.53 -68.71 25.88
C GLU A 895 18.66 -69.68 26.25
N ASP A 896 19.83 -69.15 26.61
CA ASP A 896 20.95 -69.96 27.11
C ASP A 896 20.71 -70.30 28.59
N ILE A 897 20.57 -71.60 28.87
CA ILE A 897 20.30 -72.14 30.22
C ILE A 897 21.45 -73.01 30.73
N THR A 898 22.65 -72.87 30.14
CA THR A 898 23.82 -73.72 30.46
C THR A 898 24.21 -73.61 31.94
N ASP A 899 24.28 -72.39 32.49
CA ASP A 899 24.59 -72.17 33.91
C ASP A 899 23.52 -72.73 34.84
N LYS A 900 22.24 -72.62 34.45
CA LYS A 900 21.12 -73.20 35.22
C LYS A 900 21.27 -74.71 35.32
N LYS A 901 21.58 -75.39 34.21
CA LYS A 901 21.80 -76.84 34.19
C LYS A 901 23.00 -77.27 35.04
N ARG A 902 24.08 -76.50 35.01
CA ARG A 902 25.27 -76.75 35.84
C ARG A 902 24.98 -76.64 37.34
N ILE A 903 24.13 -75.68 37.75
CA ILE A 903 23.72 -75.51 39.15
C ILE A 903 22.80 -76.66 39.61
N GLU A 904 21.88 -77.11 38.76
CA GLU A 904 20.99 -78.25 39.05
C GLU A 904 21.80 -79.53 39.38
N GLU A 905 22.85 -79.86 38.62
CA GLU A 905 23.70 -81.02 38.88
C GLU A 905 24.53 -80.91 40.18
N LEU A 906 25.06 -79.72 40.47
CA LEU A 906 25.85 -79.47 41.69
C LEU A 906 24.99 -79.50 42.96
N SER A 907 23.68 -79.29 42.84
CA SER A 907 22.78 -79.24 43.99
C SER A 907 22.38 -80.62 44.51
N ILE A 908 22.49 -81.69 43.71
CA ILE A 908 21.98 -83.04 44.04
C ILE A 908 23.08 -84.06 44.34
N THR A 909 24.35 -83.67 44.23
CA THR A 909 25.52 -84.54 44.45
C THR A 909 26.32 -84.13 45.69
N ASP A 910 26.89 -85.10 46.41
CA ASP A 910 27.81 -84.86 47.52
C ASP A 910 29.21 -84.57 46.96
N LYS A 911 29.77 -83.41 47.32
CA LYS A 911 31.03 -82.91 46.75
C LYS A 911 32.24 -83.77 47.10
N LEU A 912 32.23 -84.46 48.25
CA LEU A 912 33.36 -85.26 48.68
C LEU A 912 33.39 -86.61 47.96
N THR A 913 32.26 -87.30 47.94
CA THR A 913 32.16 -88.70 47.49
C THR A 913 31.69 -88.87 46.04
N GLY A 914 31.09 -87.83 45.44
CA GLY A 914 30.52 -87.91 44.09
C GLY A 914 29.29 -88.82 43.98
N LEU A 915 28.72 -89.23 45.12
CA LEU A 915 27.43 -89.89 45.23
C LEU A 915 26.30 -88.86 45.29
N TYR A 916 25.05 -89.31 45.30
CA TYR A 916 23.95 -88.41 45.59
C TYR A 916 24.05 -87.87 47.02
N ASN A 917 23.58 -86.64 47.23
CA ASN A 917 23.48 -86.07 48.55
C ASN A 917 22.12 -86.40 49.18
N ARG A 918 21.98 -86.10 50.48
CA ARG A 918 20.75 -86.31 51.23
C ARG A 918 19.51 -85.69 50.57
N MET A 919 19.63 -84.51 49.96
CA MET A 919 18.50 -83.85 49.30
C MET A 919 17.93 -84.70 48.16
N LYS A 920 18.81 -85.28 47.32
CA LYS A 920 18.39 -86.17 46.24
C LYS A 920 17.82 -87.49 46.74
N LEU A 921 18.35 -87.99 47.86
CA LEU A 921 17.83 -89.18 48.52
C LEU A 921 16.40 -88.95 49.05
N ASP A 922 16.15 -87.83 49.73
CA ASP A 922 14.83 -87.47 50.25
C ASP A 922 13.78 -87.35 49.13
N GLU A 923 14.16 -86.73 48.01
CA GLU A 923 13.34 -86.66 46.79
C GLU A 923 13.01 -88.07 46.25
N THR A 924 14.03 -88.93 46.17
CA THR A 924 13.87 -90.30 45.64
C THR A 924 13.01 -91.16 46.57
N MET A 925 13.20 -91.05 47.89
CA MET A 925 12.39 -91.77 48.88
C MET A 925 10.91 -91.40 48.78
N LEU A 926 10.57 -90.12 48.58
CA LEU A 926 9.19 -89.69 48.35
C LEU A 926 8.59 -90.38 47.12
N ILE A 927 9.35 -90.44 46.02
CA ILE A 927 8.91 -91.11 44.79
C ILE A 927 8.68 -92.61 45.06
N LYS A 928 9.62 -93.31 45.71
CA LYS A 928 9.51 -94.75 45.94
C LYS A 928 8.36 -95.12 46.88
N VAL A 929 8.07 -94.29 47.88
CA VAL A 929 6.90 -94.46 48.74
C VAL A 929 5.59 -94.33 47.95
N GLU A 930 5.49 -93.34 47.05
CA GLU A 930 4.31 -93.18 46.19
C GLU A 930 4.17 -94.33 45.17
N GLU A 931 5.27 -94.81 44.60
CA GLU A 931 5.31 -96.00 43.74
C GLU A 931 4.84 -97.26 44.49
N PHE A 932 5.34 -97.49 45.71
CA PHE A 932 4.88 -98.59 46.56
C PHE A 932 3.38 -98.50 46.87
N LYS A 933 2.87 -97.31 47.21
CA LYS A 933 1.43 -97.11 47.48
C LYS A 933 0.58 -97.45 46.26
N ARG A 934 1.01 -97.00 45.07
CA ARG A 934 0.24 -97.10 43.82
C ARG A 934 0.36 -98.46 43.13
N TYR A 935 1.57 -99.00 43.04
CA TYR A 935 1.89 -100.18 42.24
C TYR A 935 2.28 -101.40 43.07
N LYS A 936 2.36 -101.27 44.40
CA LYS A 936 2.78 -102.34 45.32
C LYS A 936 4.18 -102.90 45.01
N THR A 937 5.04 -102.07 44.40
CA THR A 937 6.44 -102.36 44.10
C THR A 937 7.26 -102.29 45.39
N GLN A 938 7.76 -103.44 45.87
CA GLN A 938 8.55 -103.53 47.09
C GLN A 938 9.89 -102.80 46.94
N PHE A 939 10.37 -102.17 48.00
CA PHE A 939 11.74 -101.67 48.06
C PHE A 939 12.26 -101.78 49.49
N SER A 940 13.58 -101.90 49.62
CA SER A 940 14.27 -101.98 50.90
C SER A 940 15.30 -100.88 51.00
N ILE A 941 15.64 -100.48 52.21
CA ILE A 941 16.76 -99.57 52.45
C ILE A 941 17.82 -100.24 53.30
N ILE A 942 19.07 -99.87 53.01
CA ILE A 942 20.25 -100.27 53.76
C ILE A 942 20.90 -99.00 54.28
N LEU A 943 20.92 -98.83 55.59
CA LEU A 943 21.69 -97.78 56.25
C LEU A 943 23.00 -98.40 56.74
N LEU A 944 24.13 -97.81 56.33
CA LEU A 944 25.45 -98.31 56.69
C LEU A 944 26.30 -97.21 57.32
N ASP A 945 27.15 -97.60 58.26
CA ASP A 945 28.06 -96.73 58.97
C ASP A 945 29.41 -97.42 59.20
N ILE A 946 30.49 -96.64 59.09
CA ILE A 946 31.87 -97.12 59.23
C ILE A 946 32.21 -97.26 60.71
N ASP A 947 32.53 -98.49 61.12
CA ASP A 947 32.81 -98.82 62.51
C ASP A 947 34.03 -98.06 63.04
N ASP A 948 33.87 -97.39 64.19
CA ASP A 948 34.97 -96.64 64.83
C ASP A 948 35.61 -95.54 63.95
N PHE A 949 34.91 -95.03 62.94
CA PHE A 949 35.45 -94.01 62.02
C PHE A 949 36.00 -92.76 62.71
N LYS A 950 35.43 -92.37 63.86
CA LYS A 950 36.01 -91.29 64.67
C LYS A 950 37.47 -91.55 65.07
N LYS A 951 37.86 -92.79 65.37
CA LYS A 951 39.26 -93.15 65.65
C LYS A 951 40.16 -92.97 64.43
N VAL A 952 39.66 -93.22 63.23
CA VAL A 952 40.37 -92.98 61.96
C VAL A 952 40.70 -91.49 61.86
N ASN A 953 39.70 -90.62 62.05
CA ASN A 953 39.89 -89.18 62.03
C ASN A 953 40.79 -88.67 63.17
N ASP A 954 40.59 -89.16 64.39
CA ASP A 954 41.36 -88.74 65.56
C ASP A 954 42.84 -89.20 65.48
N THR A 955 43.13 -90.31 64.80
CA THR A 955 44.49 -90.89 64.69
C THR A 955 45.24 -90.39 63.47
N TYR A 956 44.58 -90.30 62.30
CA TYR A 956 45.23 -90.04 61.01
C TYR A 956 44.83 -88.70 60.38
N GLY A 957 43.88 -87.98 60.97
CA GLY A 957 43.36 -86.71 60.47
C GLY A 957 42.20 -86.86 59.49
N HIS A 958 41.43 -85.78 59.34
CA HIS A 958 40.23 -85.76 58.49
C HIS A 958 40.51 -86.02 57.01
N ASP A 959 41.67 -85.63 56.48
CA ASP A 959 42.03 -85.90 55.07
C ASP A 959 42.13 -87.40 54.77
N VAL A 960 42.60 -88.19 55.75
CA VAL A 960 42.66 -89.65 55.65
C VAL A 960 41.28 -90.27 55.83
N GLY A 961 40.45 -89.73 56.72
CA GLY A 961 39.04 -90.12 56.82
C GLY A 961 38.27 -89.86 55.52
N ASP A 962 38.48 -88.70 54.89
CA ASP A 962 37.89 -88.33 53.60
C ASP A 962 38.34 -89.29 52.47
N TYR A 963 39.60 -89.72 52.50
CA TYR A 963 40.10 -90.76 51.58
C TYR A 963 39.35 -92.09 51.79
N VAL A 964 39.17 -92.54 53.04
CA VAL A 964 38.41 -93.76 53.35
C VAL A 964 36.96 -93.65 52.85
N LEU A 965 36.31 -92.50 53.06
CA LEU A 965 34.95 -92.23 52.57
C LEU A 965 34.85 -92.29 51.05
N LYS A 966 35.83 -91.72 50.33
CA LYS A 966 35.89 -91.76 48.86
C LYS A 966 36.07 -93.17 48.32
N GLU A 967 36.97 -93.95 48.91
CA GLU A 967 37.21 -95.33 48.46
C GLU A 967 36.00 -96.24 48.74
N ILE A 968 35.34 -96.07 49.89
CA ILE A 968 34.08 -96.77 50.18
C ILE A 968 32.98 -96.34 49.20
N ALA A 969 32.80 -95.04 48.96
CA ALA A 969 31.83 -94.54 48.00
C ALA A 969 32.03 -95.10 46.59
N LYS A 970 33.30 -95.17 46.14
CA LYS A 970 33.70 -95.76 44.86
C LYS A 970 33.41 -97.26 44.83
N ALA A 971 33.74 -97.98 45.90
CA ALA A 971 33.45 -99.40 46.01
C ALA A 971 31.94 -99.69 45.94
N LEU A 972 31.12 -98.90 46.66
CA LEU A 972 29.67 -98.99 46.61
C LEU A 972 29.13 -98.71 45.20
N LYS A 973 29.58 -97.63 44.55
CA LYS A 973 29.12 -97.23 43.21
C LYS A 973 29.41 -98.28 42.13
N ILE A 974 30.50 -99.02 42.25
CA ILE A 974 30.91 -100.06 41.27
C ILE A 974 30.17 -101.39 41.49
N ASN A 975 29.84 -101.73 42.75
CA ASN A 975 29.34 -103.05 43.12
C ASN A 975 27.81 -103.11 43.31
N LEU A 976 27.11 -101.99 43.14
CA LEU A 976 25.66 -101.89 43.21
C LEU A 976 25.06 -101.74 41.80
N ARG A 977 23.76 -102.05 41.67
CA ARG A 977 23.10 -101.96 40.37
C ARG A 977 22.88 -100.51 39.98
N ILE A 978 22.82 -100.24 38.68
CA ILE A 978 22.48 -98.90 38.15
C ILE A 978 21.11 -98.42 38.67
N THR A 979 20.20 -99.35 38.98
CA THR A 979 18.88 -99.06 39.53
C THR A 979 18.88 -98.77 41.03
N ASP A 980 19.95 -99.11 41.76
CA ASP A 980 20.04 -98.85 43.19
C ASP A 980 20.52 -97.42 43.42
N ILE A 981 19.87 -96.71 44.33
CA ILE A 981 20.18 -95.31 44.60
C ILE A 981 21.05 -95.23 45.84
N ILE A 982 22.25 -94.67 45.68
CA ILE A 982 23.25 -94.58 46.73
C ILE A 982 23.52 -93.12 47.03
N ALA A 983 23.36 -92.75 48.29
CA ALA A 983 23.66 -91.42 48.76
C ALA A 983 24.53 -91.44 50.01
N ARG A 984 25.32 -90.38 50.18
CA ARG A 984 25.93 -90.08 51.49
C ARG A 984 24.87 -89.42 52.36
N TRP A 985 24.48 -90.10 53.43
CA TRP A 985 23.41 -89.67 54.33
C TRP A 985 23.92 -88.70 55.40
N GLY A 986 25.11 -88.99 55.94
CA GLY A 986 25.72 -88.27 57.05
C GLY A 986 27.25 -88.23 56.96
N GLY A 987 27.91 -87.92 58.08
CA GLY A 987 29.38 -87.80 58.17
C GLY A 987 30.08 -89.06 57.65
N GLU A 988 29.85 -90.18 58.30
CA GLU A 988 30.35 -91.51 57.91
C GLU A 988 29.26 -92.49 57.47
N GLU A 989 28.03 -91.99 57.29
CA GLU A 989 26.85 -92.80 57.00
C GLU A 989 26.47 -92.74 55.53
N PHE A 990 26.15 -93.89 54.96
CA PHE A 990 25.61 -94.01 53.60
C PHE A 990 24.26 -94.71 53.64
N LEU A 991 23.41 -94.36 52.69
CA LEU A 991 22.12 -94.99 52.51
C LEU A 991 21.94 -95.48 51.09
N ILE A 992 21.45 -96.70 50.98
CA ILE A 992 21.15 -97.35 49.71
C ILE A 992 19.66 -97.67 49.67
N ILE A 993 19.01 -97.26 48.60
CA ILE A 993 17.64 -97.69 48.28
C ILE A 993 17.75 -98.80 47.24
N CYS A 994 17.34 -100.00 47.62
CA CYS A 994 17.30 -101.17 46.75
C CYS A 994 15.90 -101.29 46.15
N GLU A 995 15.76 -100.94 44.88
CA GLU A 995 14.49 -100.98 44.18
C GLU A 995 14.05 -102.41 43.90
N ASN A 996 12.75 -102.70 43.98
CA ASN A 996 12.17 -104.03 43.69
C ASN A 996 12.86 -105.19 44.44
N THR A 997 13.31 -104.91 45.67
CA THR A 997 14.15 -105.82 46.45
C THR A 997 13.50 -106.10 47.81
N SER A 998 13.31 -107.39 48.14
CA SER A 998 12.75 -107.85 49.41
C SER A 998 13.73 -107.72 50.57
N LEU A 999 13.28 -107.81 51.83
CA LEU A 999 14.15 -107.79 53.01
C LEU A 999 15.28 -108.81 52.94
N ASN A 1000 15.00 -110.03 52.47
CA ASN A 1000 15.99 -111.10 52.40
C ASN A 1000 17.04 -110.83 51.32
N ASP A 1001 16.62 -110.32 50.16
CA ASP A 1001 17.54 -109.99 49.06
C ASP A 1001 18.40 -108.77 49.41
N ALA A 1002 17.79 -107.76 50.05
CA ALA A 1002 18.51 -106.60 50.54
C ALA A 1002 19.54 -106.99 51.62
N LYS A 1003 19.22 -107.97 52.47
CA LYS A 1003 20.18 -108.52 53.44
C LYS A 1003 21.38 -109.18 52.74
N ILE A 1004 21.17 -109.87 51.63
CA ILE A 1004 22.26 -110.45 50.82
C ILE A 1004 23.13 -109.34 50.23
N VAL A 1005 22.52 -108.29 49.67
CA VAL A 1005 23.24 -107.12 49.16
C VAL A 1005 24.06 -106.45 50.27
N ALA A 1006 23.48 -106.26 51.44
CA ALA A 1006 24.17 -105.70 52.60
C ALA A 1006 25.34 -106.57 53.07
N GLU A 1007 25.21 -107.90 53.09
CA GLU A 1007 26.32 -108.80 53.47
C GLU A 1007 27.45 -108.80 52.43
N ASN A 1008 27.11 -108.67 51.14
CA ASN A 1008 28.11 -108.52 50.09
C ASN A 1008 28.89 -107.21 50.25
N ILE A 1009 28.18 -106.12 50.55
CA ILE A 1009 28.80 -104.81 50.82
C ILE A 1009 29.69 -104.87 52.07
N ARG A 1010 29.21 -105.52 53.14
CA ARG A 1010 29.98 -105.71 54.37
C ARG A 1010 31.31 -106.41 54.12
N LYS A 1011 31.27 -107.56 53.42
CA LYS A 1011 32.47 -108.32 53.04
C LYS A 1011 33.38 -107.53 52.11
N LEU A 1012 32.79 -106.82 51.13
CA LEU A 1012 33.53 -105.99 50.21
C LEU A 1012 34.37 -104.95 50.97
N VAL A 1013 33.78 -104.26 51.94
CA VAL A 1013 34.52 -103.25 52.73
C VAL A 1013 35.52 -103.89 53.69
N GLU A 1014 35.17 -105.02 54.33
CA GLU A 1014 36.10 -105.79 55.19
C GLU A 1014 37.36 -106.27 54.44
N ASP A 1015 37.22 -106.59 53.15
CA ASP A 1015 38.32 -107.04 52.29
C ASP A 1015 39.15 -105.88 51.70
N ILE A 1016 38.66 -104.64 51.72
CA ILE A 1016 39.43 -103.47 51.28
C ILE A 1016 40.57 -103.21 52.27
N LYS A 1017 41.80 -103.20 51.75
CA LYS A 1017 42.97 -102.72 52.46
C LYS A 1017 43.21 -101.26 52.11
N PHE A 1018 42.79 -100.35 52.98
CA PHE A 1018 43.08 -98.93 52.88
C PHE A 1018 44.57 -98.71 53.13
N GLU A 1019 45.23 -97.95 52.25
CA GLU A 1019 46.69 -97.82 52.22
C GLU A 1019 47.28 -97.31 53.55
N ILE A 1020 46.56 -96.42 54.23
CA ILE A 1020 47.04 -95.71 55.43
C ILE A 1020 46.53 -96.32 56.74
N VAL A 1021 45.27 -96.77 56.77
CA VAL A 1021 44.58 -97.17 58.02
C VAL A 1021 44.39 -98.69 58.16
N GLY A 1022 44.76 -99.46 57.14
CA GLY A 1022 44.69 -100.91 57.17
C GLY A 1022 43.30 -101.41 56.76
N ARG A 1023 42.59 -102.08 57.67
CA ARG A 1023 41.25 -102.64 57.41
C ARG A 1023 40.23 -101.95 58.29
N GLU A 1024 39.17 -101.47 57.67
CA GLU A 1024 38.01 -100.91 58.36
C GLU A 1024 36.80 -101.81 58.11
N THR A 1025 35.87 -101.82 59.05
CA THR A 1025 34.62 -102.58 58.93
C THR A 1025 33.43 -101.65 58.92
N ILE A 1026 32.30 -102.14 58.42
CA ILE A 1026 31.04 -101.41 58.42
C ILE A 1026 29.97 -102.24 59.10
N SER A 1027 29.08 -101.55 59.81
CA SER A 1027 27.84 -102.12 60.32
C SER A 1027 26.68 -101.67 59.43
N LEU A 1028 25.70 -102.56 59.19
CA LEU A 1028 24.57 -102.25 58.31
C LEU A 1028 23.23 -102.65 58.95
N GLY A 1029 22.27 -101.74 58.88
CA GLY A 1029 20.87 -101.95 59.21
C GLY A 1029 20.01 -102.06 57.95
N VAL A 1030 19.24 -103.15 57.82
CA VAL A 1030 18.42 -103.45 56.63
C VAL A 1030 16.96 -103.55 57.00
N VAL A 1031 16.10 -102.85 56.26
CA VAL A 1031 14.65 -102.88 56.46
C VAL A 1031 13.92 -102.83 55.13
N GLU A 1032 12.76 -103.48 55.06
CA GLU A 1032 11.85 -103.44 53.93
C GLU A 1032 10.72 -102.46 54.23
N PHE A 1033 10.34 -101.64 53.24
CA PHE A 1033 9.23 -100.70 53.36
C PHE A 1033 7.89 -101.45 53.39
N ASN A 1034 7.08 -101.20 54.41
CA ASN A 1034 5.75 -101.80 54.55
C ASN A 1034 4.63 -100.75 54.58
N ASN A 1035 3.36 -101.20 54.52
CA ASN A 1035 2.21 -100.29 54.47
C ASN A 1035 2.03 -99.41 55.73
N THR A 1036 2.66 -99.77 56.85
CA THR A 1036 2.62 -98.97 58.08
C THR A 1036 3.76 -97.96 58.18
N ASP A 1037 4.72 -98.01 57.24
CA ASP A 1037 5.85 -97.10 57.25
C ASP A 1037 5.53 -95.74 56.62
N THR A 1038 6.13 -94.72 57.23
CA THR A 1038 6.43 -93.43 56.62
C THR A 1038 7.94 -93.37 56.37
N ILE A 1039 8.40 -92.38 55.60
CA ILE A 1039 9.84 -92.15 55.38
C ILE A 1039 10.60 -92.06 56.73
N ASN A 1040 10.04 -91.36 57.72
CA ASN A 1040 10.67 -91.24 59.04
C ASN A 1040 10.71 -92.57 59.81
N THR A 1041 9.67 -93.41 59.72
CA THR A 1041 9.63 -94.67 60.47
C THR A 1041 10.52 -95.73 59.83
N ILE A 1042 10.63 -95.79 58.50
CA ILE A 1042 11.55 -96.72 57.84
C ILE A 1042 13.01 -96.36 58.17
N PHE A 1043 13.37 -95.07 58.14
CA PHE A 1043 14.71 -94.66 58.56
C PHE A 1043 14.98 -94.99 60.03
N LYS A 1044 14.01 -94.75 60.92
CA LYS A 1044 14.15 -95.10 62.33
C LYS A 1044 14.38 -96.60 62.54
N ARG A 1045 13.67 -97.46 61.81
CA ARG A 1045 13.88 -98.91 61.87
C ARG A 1045 15.23 -99.33 61.30
N ALA A 1046 15.69 -98.69 60.23
CA ALA A 1046 17.03 -98.92 59.68
C ALA A 1046 18.13 -98.53 60.68
N ASP A 1047 17.96 -97.40 61.37
CA ASP A 1047 18.84 -96.93 62.43
C ASP A 1047 18.83 -97.87 63.65
N GLU A 1048 17.66 -98.34 64.10
CA GLU A 1048 17.54 -99.34 65.16
C GLU A 1048 18.26 -100.66 64.78
N ALA A 1049 18.13 -101.11 63.53
CA ALA A 1049 18.84 -102.28 63.02
C ALA A 1049 20.36 -102.06 63.01
N LEU A 1050 20.82 -100.89 62.55
CA LEU A 1050 22.23 -100.52 62.53
C LEU A 1050 22.81 -100.41 63.95
N TYR A 1051 22.05 -99.85 64.89
CA TYR A 1051 22.44 -99.74 66.29
C TYR A 1051 22.63 -101.12 66.93
N GLU A 1052 21.72 -102.06 66.69
CA GLU A 1052 21.85 -103.44 67.17
C GLU A 1052 23.04 -104.16 66.49
N ALA A 1053 23.36 -103.86 65.23
CA ALA A 1053 24.55 -104.36 64.56
C ALA A 1053 25.83 -103.92 65.29
N LYS A 1054 25.92 -102.61 65.62
CA LYS A 1054 27.04 -102.03 66.36
C LYS A 1054 27.16 -102.57 67.78
N LYS A 1055 26.05 -102.71 68.49
CA LYS A 1055 26.01 -103.15 69.90
C LYS A 1055 26.38 -104.63 70.07
N THR A 1056 26.01 -105.49 69.14
CA THR A 1056 26.22 -106.94 69.27
C THR A 1056 27.59 -107.41 68.76
N GLY A 1057 28.50 -106.50 68.38
CA GLY A 1057 29.88 -106.84 68.02
C GLY A 1057 30.43 -106.18 66.75
N LYS A 1058 29.69 -105.26 66.11
CA LYS A 1058 30.09 -104.55 64.87
C LYS A 1058 30.36 -105.50 63.69
N ASN A 1059 30.77 -104.95 62.54
CA ASN A 1059 31.06 -105.70 61.31
C ASN A 1059 30.00 -106.77 60.98
N LYS A 1060 28.72 -106.37 60.93
CA LYS A 1060 27.61 -107.29 60.66
C LYS A 1060 26.40 -106.61 60.07
N VAL A 1061 25.50 -107.43 59.52
CA VAL A 1061 24.19 -107.00 59.03
C VAL A 1061 23.09 -107.44 59.99
N ILE A 1062 22.27 -106.49 60.43
CA ILE A 1062 21.01 -106.78 61.14
C ILE A 1062 19.85 -106.36 60.25
N ALA A 1063 18.88 -107.27 60.10
CA ALA A 1063 17.66 -107.03 59.33
C ALA A 1063 16.45 -107.08 60.25
N ILE A 1064 15.62 -106.03 60.23
CA ILE A 1064 14.40 -105.93 61.04
C ILE A 1064 13.20 -105.89 60.08
N LYS A 1065 12.25 -106.80 60.31
CA LYS A 1065 11.04 -106.90 59.50
C LYS A 1065 10.04 -105.78 59.76
#